data_AF-A0A968P9W9-F1
#
_entry.id   AF-A0A968P9W9-F1
#
_cell.length_a   1.000
_cell.length_b   1.000
_cell.length_c   1.000
_cell.angle_alpha   90.00
_cell.angle_beta   90.00
_cell.angle_gamma   90.00
#
_symmetry.space_group_name_H-M   'P 1'
#
loop_
_entity.id
_entity.type
_entity.pdbx_description
1 polymer ?
#
loop_
_entity_poly.entity_id
_entity_poly.type
_entity_poly.pdbx_seq_one_letter_code
_entity_poly.pdbx_strand_id
1 'polypeptide(L)'
;NVSADGSFTYTPPVGVGRAVDTFAYTVADNDGNTANATVTVDIGRRIWFVDDAHPGTSVGTRDNPFVGFTATNVAGAGGLGDVDGPEDIIFLFEGNHVSGIELEADQILWGHGEALVLDGTTIVPVGATPTITSAGNGIVVSTNNTIRALTVGNTTVDVSGNNFGTLTATNVTLNGNGGALNLSNGVLAATFNSVASTNAAGRGINLDTVTGSLTVTGGTTITDSAQAGIRVANSGSTHSFGATALNSVNSGLDLSNNAASTFNFASLAVTTDAGPGLLASSSGTLNIGGASNTIVATGGAAVDITSTSLGSGVTFTTVSSSGSPGNGINLNTVTGNFIANGGSITTAAGIDFDVNAGSSTITYAGSITNTANRSVEITGRTGGTVTLSGNINDTGTGINIANNNVSGTPIINLTGATKTISTGASAAVTLDNNDVANVNFTGGGLAITTTSGVGLNAVNGAAGISVQGSANTITSTTGTALNVAATTIGASGLTFQSISANGAASGIVLNGTGASGGLTVTGTGAANSGGTIQNTTGVGISLASTLSPSFSSVRILNTTGSGVHGTQVTNFSFLNGAIDGSNEDGNATTEDSNIAFNSTAALTQPNVTGAVTITGNTLTNARFHGVEIEQYAGNLSDVTISNNTLTSSTSAATSQGSGIGLIAFATATTAANVTRATISNNVVTNFPGGLGIQAQGGNADAGNATVPTFGVPGSPTDVIAITGNRIAGQSAVNRIGAEAIVALVNGRGQGNFNISNNGTVANPITHVTGTAISNSAFGLANVTSTISNNVIVANNTFAAQGIGAGCDQATGIGTTPTLNLTVSGNNISATDGNGILAVARNSNCTMNVKIQNNTVAAPLGGVRPGIRIDSGSASGDTTLCLNISGNTSAGSGGSQGLGLRKQGTVAGTNEFGLHALATGTATPFVCPGTGVPAGTPNVENFVNCLNPAGSGTLLISGTSGFNSCSFP
;
A
#
# COMPACT_ATOMS: atom_id res chain seq x y z
N ASN A 1 -87.13 -37.08 -11.81
CA ASN A 1 -87.83 -38.17 -12.54
C ASN A 1 -86.92 -39.39 -12.56
N VAL A 2 -87.42 -40.54 -12.12
CA VAL A 2 -86.71 -41.82 -12.14
C VAL A 2 -87.19 -42.60 -13.37
N SER A 3 -86.26 -42.99 -14.23
CA SER A 3 -86.48 -43.81 -15.43
C SER A 3 -86.83 -45.26 -15.07
N ALA A 4 -87.41 -45.98 -16.02
CA ALA A 4 -87.82 -47.38 -15.83
C ALA A 4 -86.63 -48.34 -15.54
N ASP A 5 -85.41 -47.96 -15.93
CA ASP A 5 -84.16 -48.69 -15.64
C ASP A 5 -83.52 -48.32 -14.30
N GLY A 6 -84.18 -47.47 -13.50
CA GLY A 6 -83.69 -46.99 -12.21
C GLY A 6 -82.74 -45.79 -12.30
N SER A 7 -82.36 -45.34 -13.51
CA SER A 7 -81.59 -44.10 -13.66
C SER A 7 -82.43 -42.88 -13.27
N PHE A 8 -81.81 -41.83 -12.74
CA PHE A 8 -82.50 -40.57 -12.46
C PHE A 8 -81.59 -39.38 -12.71
N THR A 9 -82.20 -38.25 -13.04
CA THR A 9 -81.54 -36.94 -13.07
C THR A 9 -82.03 -36.13 -11.89
N TYR A 10 -81.07 -35.60 -11.13
CA TYR A 10 -81.33 -34.70 -10.01
C TYR A 10 -80.71 -33.34 -10.31
N THR A 11 -81.53 -32.29 -10.25
CA THR A 11 -81.09 -30.90 -10.33
C THR A 11 -81.44 -30.26 -8.99
N PRO A 12 -80.45 -29.84 -8.19
CA PRO A 12 -80.73 -29.21 -6.90
C PRO A 12 -81.50 -27.90 -7.10
N PRO A 13 -82.34 -27.48 -6.13
CA PRO A 13 -82.98 -26.17 -6.17
C PRO A 13 -81.93 -25.05 -6.19
N VAL A 14 -82.24 -23.96 -6.88
CA VAL A 14 -81.36 -22.79 -6.99
C VAL A 14 -81.00 -22.26 -5.61
N GLY A 15 -79.71 -22.00 -5.37
CA GLY A 15 -79.21 -21.40 -4.14
C GLY A 15 -79.09 -22.34 -2.93
N VAL A 16 -79.35 -23.65 -3.08
CA VAL A 16 -79.17 -24.61 -1.98
C VAL A 16 -77.71 -25.04 -1.88
N GLY A 17 -77.12 -24.89 -0.69
CA GLY A 17 -75.83 -25.48 -0.31
C GLY A 17 -75.97 -26.43 0.88
N ARG A 18 -74.96 -27.28 1.12
CA ARG A 18 -74.83 -28.23 2.25
C ARG A 18 -76.16 -28.66 2.87
N ALA A 19 -76.90 -29.48 2.14
CA ALA A 19 -78.20 -29.97 2.56
C ALA A 19 -78.37 -31.44 2.19
N VAL A 20 -79.28 -32.13 2.86
CA VAL A 20 -79.70 -33.48 2.48
C VAL A 20 -81.07 -33.34 1.82
N ASP A 21 -81.19 -33.78 0.58
CA ASP A 21 -82.46 -33.89 -0.11
C ASP A 21 -82.85 -35.37 -0.25
N THR A 22 -84.14 -35.64 -0.38
CA THR A 22 -84.64 -37.00 -0.50
C THR A 22 -85.77 -37.07 -1.52
N PHE A 23 -85.83 -38.16 -2.25
CA PHE A 23 -87.03 -38.50 -3.02
C PHE A 23 -87.38 -39.98 -2.83
N ALA A 24 -88.67 -40.27 -2.78
CA ALA A 24 -89.17 -41.63 -2.72
C ALA A 24 -89.40 -42.18 -4.15
N TYR A 25 -89.13 -43.45 -4.36
CA TYR A 25 -89.50 -44.19 -5.56
C TYR A 25 -90.14 -45.53 -5.19
N THR A 26 -90.90 -46.08 -6.12
CA THR A 26 -91.58 -47.38 -5.97
C THR A 26 -91.01 -48.35 -7.00
N VAL A 27 -90.48 -49.49 -6.54
CA VAL A 27 -90.07 -50.61 -7.39
C VAL A 27 -91.22 -51.60 -7.50
N ALA A 28 -91.50 -52.09 -8.70
CA ALA A 28 -92.52 -53.10 -8.96
C ALA A 28 -91.89 -54.36 -9.58
N ASP A 29 -92.31 -55.56 -9.17
CA ASP A 29 -91.93 -56.82 -9.84
C ASP A 29 -92.89 -57.17 -11.00
N ASN A 30 -92.56 -58.22 -11.76
CA ASN A 30 -93.37 -58.68 -12.90
C ASN A 30 -94.73 -59.27 -12.50
N ASP A 31 -94.95 -59.53 -11.20
CA ASP A 31 -96.20 -60.05 -10.65
C ASP A 31 -97.10 -58.92 -10.10
N GLY A 32 -96.65 -57.65 -10.16
CA GLY A 32 -97.38 -56.46 -9.74
C GLY A 32 -97.20 -56.09 -8.26
N ASN A 33 -96.29 -56.73 -7.53
CA ASN A 33 -95.96 -56.33 -6.16
C ASN A 33 -95.09 -55.09 -6.16
N THR A 34 -95.27 -54.19 -5.19
CA THR A 34 -94.53 -52.94 -5.10
C THR A 34 -93.83 -52.75 -3.75
N ALA A 35 -92.69 -52.07 -3.75
CA ALA A 35 -91.98 -51.63 -2.55
C ALA A 35 -91.52 -50.18 -2.69
N ASN A 36 -91.68 -49.38 -1.65
CA ASN A 36 -91.18 -48.00 -1.61
C ASN A 36 -89.76 -47.97 -1.06
N ALA A 37 -88.91 -47.15 -1.67
CA ALA A 37 -87.57 -46.86 -1.19
C ALA A 37 -87.29 -45.36 -1.29
N THR A 38 -86.39 -44.87 -0.44
CA THR A 38 -85.96 -43.47 -0.43
C THR A 38 -84.54 -43.39 -0.94
N VAL A 39 -84.31 -42.51 -1.90
CA VAL A 39 -82.96 -42.07 -2.27
C VAL A 39 -82.64 -40.83 -1.46
N THR A 40 -81.48 -40.85 -0.81
CA THR A 40 -80.88 -39.70 -0.14
C THR A 40 -79.83 -39.09 -1.06
N VAL A 41 -79.89 -37.77 -1.25
CA VAL A 41 -78.94 -37.00 -2.04
C VAL A 41 -78.27 -35.99 -1.10
N ASP A 42 -76.99 -36.20 -0.84
CA ASP A 42 -76.18 -35.23 -0.09
C ASP A 42 -75.69 -34.13 -1.05
N ILE A 43 -76.19 -32.90 -0.86
CA ILE A 43 -75.80 -31.73 -1.63
C ILE A 43 -74.54 -31.14 -0.99
N GLY A 44 -73.48 -30.99 -1.79
CA GLY A 44 -72.20 -30.41 -1.38
C GLY A 44 -72.22 -28.89 -1.22
N ARG A 45 -71.04 -28.26 -1.40
CA ARG A 45 -70.91 -26.80 -1.43
C ARG A 45 -71.77 -26.21 -2.55
N ARG A 46 -72.34 -25.03 -2.31
CA ARG A 46 -73.11 -24.31 -3.33
C ARG A 46 -72.17 -23.82 -4.42
N ILE A 47 -72.66 -23.81 -5.66
CA ILE A 47 -71.91 -23.31 -6.82
C ILE A 47 -72.77 -22.30 -7.56
N TRP A 48 -72.23 -21.10 -7.76
CA TRP A 48 -72.78 -20.09 -8.64
C TRP A 48 -72.00 -20.04 -9.93
N PHE A 49 -72.68 -20.14 -11.06
CA PHE A 49 -72.08 -20.09 -12.40
C PHE A 49 -72.31 -18.72 -13.02
N VAL A 50 -71.25 -18.11 -13.57
CA VAL A 50 -71.29 -16.81 -14.24
C VAL A 50 -70.77 -16.94 -15.67
N ASP A 51 -71.55 -16.45 -16.63
CA ASP A 51 -71.19 -16.36 -18.04
C ASP A 51 -71.83 -15.09 -18.62
N ASP A 52 -71.02 -14.02 -18.74
CA ASP A 52 -71.44 -12.72 -19.27
C ASP A 52 -71.98 -12.80 -20.70
N ALA A 53 -71.61 -13.85 -21.45
CA ALA A 53 -72.03 -14.07 -22.83
C ALA A 53 -73.27 -14.98 -22.95
N HIS A 54 -73.78 -15.54 -21.85
CA HIS A 54 -74.86 -16.53 -21.90
C HIS A 54 -76.19 -15.91 -22.38
N PRO A 55 -76.83 -16.48 -23.42
CA PRO A 55 -78.13 -16.02 -23.86
C PRO A 55 -79.24 -16.66 -23.02
N GLY A 56 -80.04 -15.85 -22.32
CA GLY A 56 -81.29 -16.34 -21.69
C GLY A 56 -81.46 -15.96 -20.23
N THR A 57 -82.03 -16.89 -19.45
CA THR A 57 -82.39 -16.67 -18.05
C THR A 57 -81.17 -16.62 -17.13
N SER A 58 -81.06 -15.56 -16.34
CA SER A 58 -79.93 -15.30 -15.42
C SER A 58 -80.29 -15.70 -13.99
N VAL A 59 -80.06 -16.96 -13.60
CA VAL A 59 -80.39 -17.48 -12.26
C VAL A 59 -79.23 -18.19 -11.54
N GLY A 60 -78.03 -18.20 -12.12
CA GLY A 60 -76.80 -18.66 -11.47
C GLY A 60 -76.58 -20.19 -11.41
N THR A 61 -77.39 -20.97 -12.11
CA THR A 61 -77.21 -22.45 -12.19
C THR A 61 -76.30 -22.83 -13.36
N ARG A 62 -75.77 -24.06 -13.41
CA ARG A 62 -74.88 -24.51 -14.50
C ARG A 62 -75.46 -24.29 -15.90
N ASP A 63 -76.73 -24.66 -16.08
CA ASP A 63 -77.40 -24.60 -17.38
C ASP A 63 -78.03 -23.22 -17.66
N ASN A 64 -78.13 -22.36 -16.63
CA ASN A 64 -78.64 -20.99 -16.70
C ASN A 64 -77.78 -20.08 -15.79
N PRO A 65 -76.52 -19.81 -16.18
CA PRO A 65 -75.58 -19.01 -15.39
C PRO A 65 -76.05 -17.56 -15.25
N PHE A 66 -75.45 -16.82 -14.32
CA PHE A 66 -75.67 -15.38 -14.23
C PHE A 66 -75.13 -14.68 -15.48
N VAL A 67 -75.99 -13.90 -16.13
CA VAL A 67 -75.64 -13.01 -17.25
C VAL A 67 -75.16 -11.69 -16.64
N GLY A 68 -73.86 -11.60 -16.37
CA GLY A 68 -73.23 -10.42 -15.77
C GLY A 68 -72.52 -10.70 -14.45
N PHE A 69 -71.22 -10.46 -14.42
CA PHE A 69 -70.41 -10.35 -13.21
C PHE A 69 -70.65 -8.98 -12.54
N THR A 70 -71.67 -8.91 -11.68
CA THR A 70 -72.18 -7.65 -11.12
C THR A 70 -72.42 -7.74 -9.63
N ALA A 71 -72.44 -6.57 -8.97
CA ALA A 71 -72.65 -6.44 -7.53
C ALA A 71 -73.98 -7.01 -7.02
N THR A 72 -74.99 -7.18 -7.89
CA THR A 72 -76.28 -7.78 -7.52
C THR A 72 -76.32 -9.29 -7.68
N ASN A 73 -75.37 -9.87 -8.41
CA ASN A 73 -75.30 -11.31 -8.65
C ASN A 73 -74.34 -11.98 -7.66
N VAL A 74 -73.03 -11.82 -7.87
CA VAL A 74 -71.99 -12.51 -7.08
C VAL A 74 -70.75 -11.65 -6.78
N ALA A 75 -70.81 -10.36 -7.08
CA ALA A 75 -69.67 -9.45 -7.01
C ALA A 75 -69.95 -8.25 -6.09
N GLY A 76 -70.87 -8.42 -5.14
CA GLY A 76 -71.21 -7.43 -4.13
C GLY A 76 -70.13 -7.34 -3.06
N ALA A 77 -70.28 -6.35 -2.18
CA ALA A 77 -69.29 -6.09 -1.14
C ALA A 77 -69.62 -6.91 0.12
N GLY A 78 -68.79 -7.91 0.43
CA GLY A 78 -68.77 -8.61 1.72
C GLY A 78 -70.12 -9.11 2.24
N GLY A 79 -70.91 -9.76 1.38
CA GLY A 79 -72.22 -10.35 1.72
C GLY A 79 -73.36 -9.36 1.88
N LEU A 80 -73.16 -8.12 1.45
CA LEU A 80 -74.20 -7.09 1.41
C LEU A 80 -74.57 -6.77 -0.05
N GLY A 81 -75.54 -7.51 -0.59
CA GLY A 81 -76.26 -7.13 -1.82
C GLY A 81 -76.28 -8.15 -2.96
N ASP A 82 -75.68 -9.33 -2.79
CA ASP A 82 -75.56 -10.44 -3.75
C ASP A 82 -76.10 -11.78 -3.18
N VAL A 83 -75.95 -12.87 -3.95
CA VAL A 83 -76.54 -14.20 -3.64
C VAL A 83 -75.55 -15.24 -3.11
N ASP A 84 -74.25 -15.00 -3.23
CA ASP A 84 -73.22 -15.85 -2.65
C ASP A 84 -73.08 -15.62 -1.15
N GLY A 85 -72.47 -16.58 -0.47
CA GLY A 85 -72.19 -16.56 0.96
C GLY A 85 -70.88 -17.26 1.30
N PRO A 86 -70.54 -17.41 2.60
CA PRO A 86 -69.30 -18.06 2.99
C PRO A 86 -69.29 -19.53 2.53
N GLU A 87 -68.12 -20.06 2.24
CA GLU A 87 -67.93 -21.41 1.67
C GLU A 87 -68.53 -21.63 0.26
N ASP A 88 -69.09 -20.65 -0.43
CA ASP A 88 -69.58 -20.88 -1.79
C ASP A 88 -68.43 -21.05 -2.81
N ILE A 89 -68.73 -21.72 -3.93
CA ILE A 89 -67.87 -21.79 -5.12
C ILE A 89 -68.48 -20.86 -6.18
N ILE A 90 -67.69 -19.94 -6.71
CA ILE A 90 -68.07 -19.06 -7.81
C ILE A 90 -67.28 -19.52 -9.04
N PHE A 91 -67.97 -20.10 -10.02
CA PHE A 91 -67.37 -20.58 -11.25
C PHE A 91 -67.56 -19.58 -12.38
N LEU A 92 -66.45 -19.08 -12.93
CA LEU A 92 -66.43 -18.11 -14.03
C LEU A 92 -66.18 -18.81 -15.36
N PHE A 93 -67.15 -18.79 -16.26
CA PHE A 93 -66.96 -19.20 -17.66
C PHE A 93 -66.03 -18.23 -18.40
N GLU A 94 -65.48 -18.70 -19.52
CA GLU A 94 -64.58 -17.95 -20.38
C GLU A 94 -65.15 -16.60 -20.83
N GLY A 95 -64.32 -15.56 -20.88
CA GLY A 95 -64.76 -14.20 -21.19
C GLY A 95 -63.99 -13.13 -20.42
N ASN A 96 -64.38 -11.86 -20.60
CA ASN A 96 -63.86 -10.73 -19.85
C ASN A 96 -64.95 -10.17 -18.93
N HIS A 97 -64.80 -10.40 -17.63
CA HIS A 97 -65.70 -9.97 -16.57
C HIS A 97 -65.26 -8.60 -16.06
N VAL A 98 -66.06 -7.55 -16.30
CA VAL A 98 -65.66 -6.13 -16.14
C VAL A 98 -66.02 -5.50 -14.79
N SER A 99 -66.15 -6.31 -13.75
CA SER A 99 -66.30 -5.87 -12.35
C SER A 99 -65.24 -6.56 -11.49
N GLY A 100 -64.85 -5.93 -10.38
CA GLY A 100 -64.12 -6.61 -9.31
C GLY A 100 -65.05 -7.43 -8.41
N ILE A 101 -64.48 -8.24 -7.52
CA ILE A 101 -65.18 -9.07 -6.53
C ILE A 101 -64.52 -8.97 -5.15
N GLU A 102 -65.33 -8.94 -4.09
CA GLU A 102 -64.88 -9.10 -2.71
C GLU A 102 -65.32 -10.47 -2.20
N LEU A 103 -64.37 -11.37 -1.95
CA LEU A 103 -64.67 -12.72 -1.49
C LEU A 103 -64.97 -12.74 0.02
N GLU A 104 -65.89 -13.62 0.39
CA GLU A 104 -66.23 -13.94 1.77
C GLU A 104 -65.42 -15.12 2.33
N ALA A 105 -65.55 -15.40 3.62
CA ALA A 105 -64.77 -16.46 4.27
C ALA A 105 -64.90 -17.83 3.56
N ASP A 106 -63.76 -18.49 3.37
CA ASP A 106 -63.64 -19.84 2.81
C ASP A 106 -64.18 -20.01 1.38
N GLN A 107 -64.52 -18.93 0.67
CA GLN A 107 -65.00 -19.00 -0.72
C GLN A 107 -63.91 -19.44 -1.72
N ILE A 108 -64.37 -20.06 -2.82
CA ILE A 108 -63.52 -20.48 -3.94
C ILE A 108 -63.95 -19.76 -5.22
N LEU A 109 -63.07 -18.94 -5.79
CA LEU A 109 -63.25 -18.39 -7.13
C LEU A 109 -62.52 -19.27 -8.15
N TRP A 110 -63.27 -19.91 -9.04
CA TRP A 110 -62.78 -20.94 -9.96
C TRP A 110 -63.05 -20.54 -11.41
N GLY A 111 -62.00 -20.26 -12.18
CA GLY A 111 -62.12 -19.95 -13.60
C GLY A 111 -62.13 -21.18 -14.51
N HIS A 112 -62.75 -21.03 -15.68
CA HIS A 112 -62.88 -22.09 -16.69
C HIS A 112 -61.56 -22.61 -17.29
N GLY A 113 -60.42 -21.96 -17.00
CA GLY A 113 -59.10 -22.40 -17.45
C GLY A 113 -58.61 -23.73 -16.84
N GLU A 114 -59.40 -24.33 -15.95
CA GLU A 114 -59.22 -25.66 -15.40
C GLU A 114 -60.61 -26.33 -15.28
N ALA A 115 -60.68 -27.64 -15.52
CA ALA A 115 -61.94 -28.38 -15.37
C ALA A 115 -62.46 -28.28 -13.93
N LEU A 116 -63.76 -27.97 -13.77
CA LEU A 116 -64.44 -28.04 -12.48
C LEU A 116 -64.71 -29.50 -12.14
N VAL A 117 -63.87 -30.09 -11.30
CA VAL A 117 -63.99 -31.48 -10.86
C VAL A 117 -64.38 -31.51 -9.38
N LEU A 118 -65.48 -32.21 -9.06
CA LEU A 118 -65.96 -32.41 -7.70
C LEU A 118 -66.06 -33.91 -7.42
N ASP A 119 -65.46 -34.37 -6.33
CA ASP A 119 -65.45 -35.80 -5.92
C ASP A 119 -65.08 -36.78 -7.05
N GLY A 120 -64.15 -36.37 -7.93
CA GLY A 120 -63.69 -37.16 -9.08
C GLY A 120 -64.57 -37.06 -10.33
N THR A 121 -65.70 -36.35 -10.29
CA THR A 121 -66.59 -36.14 -11.43
C THR A 121 -66.35 -34.77 -12.06
N THR A 122 -66.16 -34.73 -13.38
CA THR A 122 -66.07 -33.47 -14.14
C THR A 122 -67.47 -32.86 -14.31
N ILE A 123 -67.71 -31.71 -13.68
CA ILE A 123 -68.96 -30.96 -13.75
C ILE A 123 -68.96 -30.02 -14.96
N VAL A 124 -67.83 -29.36 -15.20
CA VAL A 124 -67.54 -28.53 -16.37
C VAL A 124 -66.15 -28.91 -16.88
N PRO A 125 -65.99 -29.26 -18.18
CA PRO A 125 -64.67 -29.53 -18.75
C PRO A 125 -63.80 -28.26 -18.77
N VAL A 126 -62.50 -28.41 -19.05
CA VAL A 126 -61.62 -27.25 -19.20
C VAL A 126 -61.99 -26.44 -20.45
N GLY A 127 -62.03 -25.12 -20.32
CA GLY A 127 -62.22 -24.15 -21.40
C GLY A 127 -61.13 -23.08 -21.41
N ALA A 128 -61.39 -21.94 -22.05
CA ALA A 128 -60.46 -20.83 -22.03
C ALA A 128 -60.43 -20.13 -20.67
N THR A 129 -59.27 -19.60 -20.28
CA THR A 129 -59.09 -18.89 -19.01
C THR A 129 -59.91 -17.58 -19.01
N PRO A 130 -60.82 -17.36 -18.05
CA PRO A 130 -61.53 -16.10 -17.92
C PRO A 130 -60.60 -14.97 -17.46
N THR A 131 -60.95 -13.73 -17.82
CA THR A 131 -60.24 -12.52 -17.37
C THR A 131 -61.16 -11.66 -16.52
N ILE A 132 -60.67 -11.13 -15.40
CA ILE A 132 -61.36 -10.13 -14.56
C ILE A 132 -60.71 -8.76 -14.78
N THR A 133 -61.50 -7.73 -15.06
CA THR A 133 -61.05 -6.33 -15.14
C THR A 133 -61.95 -5.43 -14.30
N SER A 134 -61.41 -4.35 -13.74
CA SER A 134 -62.15 -3.48 -12.83
C SER A 134 -61.63 -2.04 -12.87
N ALA A 135 -62.50 -1.05 -12.64
CA ALA A 135 -62.06 0.32 -12.37
C ALA A 135 -61.50 0.49 -10.94
N GLY A 136 -61.79 -0.47 -10.05
CA GLY A 136 -61.24 -0.61 -8.70
C GLY A 136 -60.38 -1.87 -8.59
N ASN A 137 -60.36 -2.50 -7.41
CA ASN A 137 -59.62 -3.75 -7.22
C ASN A 137 -60.25 -4.88 -8.04
N GLY A 138 -59.43 -5.86 -8.46
CA GLY A 138 -59.89 -7.06 -9.15
C GLY A 138 -60.53 -8.04 -8.18
N ILE A 139 -59.73 -8.59 -7.28
CA ILE A 139 -60.17 -9.53 -6.25
C ILE A 139 -59.73 -9.00 -4.88
N VAL A 140 -60.69 -8.79 -3.98
CA VAL A 140 -60.42 -8.52 -2.56
C VAL A 140 -60.67 -9.82 -1.80
N VAL A 141 -59.65 -10.36 -1.13
CA VAL A 141 -59.76 -11.61 -0.36
C VAL A 141 -60.07 -11.32 1.11
N SER A 142 -60.91 -12.16 1.69
CA SER A 142 -61.17 -12.28 3.12
C SER A 142 -60.41 -13.48 3.70
N THR A 143 -60.92 -14.14 4.73
CA THR A 143 -60.25 -15.27 5.38
C THR A 143 -60.36 -16.57 4.59
N ASN A 144 -59.23 -17.24 4.38
CA ASN A 144 -59.15 -18.63 3.89
C ASN A 144 -59.67 -18.86 2.46
N ASN A 145 -59.53 -17.85 1.59
CA ASN A 145 -60.00 -17.95 0.21
C ASN A 145 -59.12 -18.80 -0.70
N THR A 146 -59.74 -19.38 -1.72
CA THR A 146 -59.04 -20.02 -2.84
C THR A 146 -59.39 -19.33 -4.16
N ILE A 147 -58.37 -19.00 -4.95
CA ILE A 147 -58.54 -18.49 -6.31
C ILE A 147 -57.82 -19.41 -7.30
N ARG A 148 -58.43 -19.73 -8.45
CA ARG A 148 -57.77 -20.58 -9.42
C ARG A 148 -58.23 -20.42 -10.86
N ALA A 149 -57.33 -20.76 -11.78
CA ALA A 149 -57.61 -20.94 -13.20
C ALA A 149 -58.21 -19.71 -13.92
N LEU A 150 -57.73 -18.51 -13.57
CA LEU A 150 -58.21 -17.23 -14.09
C LEU A 150 -57.05 -16.26 -14.37
N THR A 151 -57.33 -15.23 -15.16
CA THR A 151 -56.46 -14.06 -15.33
C THR A 151 -57.10 -12.85 -14.66
N VAL A 152 -56.32 -12.05 -13.95
CA VAL A 152 -56.74 -10.70 -13.54
C VAL A 152 -56.02 -9.70 -14.45
N GLY A 153 -56.81 -8.87 -15.14
CA GLY A 153 -56.40 -7.90 -16.14
C GLY A 153 -56.17 -6.50 -15.52
N ASN A 154 -56.56 -5.44 -16.22
CA ASN A 154 -56.45 -4.07 -15.72
C ASN A 154 -57.34 -3.81 -14.50
N THR A 155 -56.75 -3.35 -13.40
CA THR A 155 -57.42 -3.03 -12.12
C THR A 155 -56.70 -1.86 -11.40
N THR A 156 -57.11 -1.49 -10.17
CA THR A 156 -56.24 -0.71 -9.26
C THR A 156 -55.25 -1.59 -8.52
N VAL A 157 -55.72 -2.75 -8.04
CA VAL A 157 -54.91 -3.86 -7.52
C VAL A 157 -55.56 -5.18 -7.91
N ASP A 158 -54.81 -6.11 -8.50
CA ASP A 158 -55.37 -7.36 -9.01
C ASP A 158 -55.86 -8.26 -7.88
N VAL A 159 -55.03 -8.50 -6.86
CA VAL A 159 -55.43 -9.21 -5.64
C VAL A 159 -55.00 -8.44 -4.40
N SER A 160 -55.97 -8.15 -3.52
CA SER A 160 -55.73 -7.39 -2.29
C SER A 160 -56.41 -8.04 -1.07
N GLY A 161 -55.89 -7.82 0.13
CA GLY A 161 -56.48 -8.37 1.36
C GLY A 161 -55.66 -8.07 2.61
N ASN A 162 -56.36 -7.94 3.74
CA ASN A 162 -55.75 -7.76 5.06
C ASN A 162 -56.38 -8.74 6.05
N ASN A 163 -55.58 -9.33 6.94
CA ASN A 163 -56.03 -10.35 7.89
C ASN A 163 -56.69 -11.56 7.18
N PHE A 164 -56.15 -11.93 6.02
CA PHE A 164 -56.81 -12.82 5.06
C PHE A 164 -56.71 -14.33 5.39
N GLY A 165 -56.26 -14.70 6.60
CA GLY A 165 -56.04 -16.10 6.95
C GLY A 165 -55.07 -16.76 5.97
N THR A 166 -55.51 -17.79 5.25
CA THR A 166 -54.74 -18.38 4.13
C THR A 166 -55.31 -18.02 2.77
N LEU A 167 -54.52 -17.43 1.87
CA LEU A 167 -54.87 -17.33 0.45
C LEU A 167 -54.24 -18.49 -0.32
N THR A 168 -55.05 -19.37 -0.88
CA THR A 168 -54.58 -20.42 -1.81
C THR A 168 -54.79 -19.97 -3.25
N ALA A 169 -53.73 -19.94 -4.05
CA ALA A 169 -53.82 -19.56 -5.47
C ALA A 169 -53.12 -20.59 -6.36
N THR A 170 -53.80 -21.06 -7.42
CA THR A 170 -53.23 -22.02 -8.38
C THR A 170 -53.65 -21.70 -9.80
N ASN A 171 -52.72 -21.78 -10.76
CA ASN A 171 -53.01 -21.50 -12.17
C ASN A 171 -53.64 -20.11 -12.41
N VAL A 172 -53.13 -19.09 -11.71
CA VAL A 172 -53.60 -17.70 -11.83
C VAL A 172 -52.55 -16.85 -12.54
N THR A 173 -52.97 -15.99 -13.45
CA THR A 173 -52.13 -14.97 -14.10
C THR A 173 -52.55 -13.58 -13.66
N LEU A 174 -51.60 -12.73 -13.29
CA LEU A 174 -51.85 -11.31 -12.99
C LEU A 174 -51.22 -10.49 -14.13
N ASN A 175 -52.01 -9.73 -14.87
CA ASN A 175 -51.54 -9.06 -16.08
C ASN A 175 -52.38 -7.81 -16.41
N GLY A 176 -51.99 -6.66 -15.86
CA GLY A 176 -52.71 -5.43 -16.11
C GLY A 176 -52.01 -4.14 -15.69
N ASN A 177 -52.73 -3.04 -15.89
CA ASN A 177 -52.48 -1.76 -15.24
C ASN A 177 -52.87 -1.84 -13.75
N GLY A 178 -52.17 -1.14 -12.86
CA GLY A 178 -52.38 -1.18 -11.41
C GLY A 178 -51.39 -2.09 -10.68
N GLY A 179 -51.54 -2.24 -9.36
CA GLY A 179 -50.73 -3.16 -8.57
C GLY A 179 -51.16 -4.62 -8.80
N ALA A 180 -50.23 -5.57 -8.76
CA ALA A 180 -50.58 -7.00 -8.87
C ALA A 180 -51.03 -7.58 -7.52
N LEU A 181 -50.24 -7.38 -6.46
CA LEU A 181 -50.54 -7.94 -5.14
C LEU A 181 -50.44 -6.87 -4.07
N ASN A 182 -51.43 -6.81 -3.18
CA ASN A 182 -51.36 -6.01 -1.96
C ASN A 182 -51.95 -6.78 -0.77
N LEU A 183 -51.11 -7.56 -0.10
CA LEU A 183 -51.53 -8.48 0.96
C LEU A 183 -50.82 -8.17 2.28
N SER A 184 -51.58 -8.16 3.36
CA SER A 184 -51.03 -8.00 4.72
C SER A 184 -51.64 -8.93 5.76
N ASN A 185 -50.85 -9.31 6.75
CA ASN A 185 -51.28 -10.10 7.92
C ASN A 185 -51.94 -11.45 7.55
N GLY A 186 -51.20 -12.36 6.90
CA GLY A 186 -51.75 -13.67 6.52
C GLY A 186 -50.73 -14.69 6.04
N VAL A 187 -51.23 -15.82 5.53
CA VAL A 187 -50.45 -16.95 5.02
C VAL A 187 -50.74 -17.10 3.53
N LEU A 188 -49.73 -16.97 2.69
CA LEU A 188 -49.86 -17.16 1.25
C LEU A 188 -49.49 -18.61 0.89
N ALA A 189 -50.34 -19.29 0.14
CA ALA A 189 -50.08 -20.60 -0.46
C ALA A 189 -50.35 -20.49 -1.96
N ALA A 190 -49.53 -19.69 -2.65
CA ALA A 190 -49.82 -19.22 -4.00
C ALA A 190 -48.77 -19.67 -5.03
N THR A 191 -49.26 -20.21 -6.14
CA THR A 191 -48.51 -20.39 -7.38
C THR A 191 -49.20 -19.63 -8.52
N PHE A 192 -48.56 -18.57 -8.99
CA PHE A 192 -48.97 -17.78 -10.15
C PHE A 192 -48.18 -18.20 -11.39
N ASN A 193 -48.84 -18.17 -12.55
CA ASN A 193 -48.21 -18.48 -13.83
C ASN A 193 -47.27 -17.35 -14.28
N SER A 194 -47.70 -16.10 -14.15
CA SER A 194 -46.88 -14.91 -14.39
C SER A 194 -47.50 -13.70 -13.72
N VAL A 195 -46.68 -12.67 -13.49
CA VAL A 195 -47.11 -11.39 -12.93
C VAL A 195 -46.61 -10.26 -13.83
N ALA A 196 -47.53 -9.45 -14.35
CA ALA A 196 -47.25 -8.24 -15.10
C ALA A 196 -48.09 -7.08 -14.54
N SER A 197 -47.43 -6.01 -14.13
CA SER A 197 -48.05 -4.81 -13.53
C SER A 197 -47.48 -3.56 -14.19
N THR A 198 -48.35 -2.64 -14.60
CA THR A 198 -47.96 -1.37 -15.24
C THR A 198 -48.63 -0.18 -14.55
N ASN A 199 -47.93 0.95 -14.42
CA ASN A 199 -48.42 2.20 -13.81
C ASN A 199 -49.12 2.04 -12.44
N ALA A 200 -48.63 1.17 -11.57
CA ALA A 200 -49.18 1.03 -10.23
C ALA A 200 -49.02 2.35 -9.44
N ALA A 201 -50.12 2.97 -9.00
CA ALA A 201 -50.08 4.18 -8.18
C ALA A 201 -49.39 3.98 -6.82
N GLY A 202 -49.26 2.72 -6.38
CA GLY A 202 -48.49 2.31 -5.21
C GLY A 202 -47.33 1.41 -5.61
N ARG A 203 -47.32 0.19 -5.05
CA ARG A 203 -46.32 -0.85 -5.30
C ARG A 203 -46.87 -1.84 -6.33
N GLY A 204 -46.00 -2.47 -7.11
CA GLY A 204 -46.43 -3.55 -8.01
C GLY A 204 -46.80 -4.81 -7.24
N ILE A 205 -45.90 -5.30 -6.38
CA ILE A 205 -46.17 -6.36 -5.40
C ILE A 205 -45.88 -5.82 -4.00
N ASN A 206 -46.83 -5.95 -3.07
CA ASN A 206 -46.68 -5.61 -1.67
C ASN A 206 -47.12 -6.77 -0.79
N LEU A 207 -46.19 -7.32 -0.01
CA LEU A 207 -46.44 -8.32 1.03
C LEU A 207 -45.91 -7.79 2.36
N ASP A 208 -46.78 -7.56 3.35
CA ASP A 208 -46.38 -7.07 4.67
C ASP A 208 -46.92 -7.97 5.77
N THR A 209 -46.03 -8.51 6.61
CA THR A 209 -46.41 -9.50 7.64
C THR A 209 -47.11 -10.71 7.01
N VAL A 210 -46.55 -11.20 5.90
CA VAL A 210 -47.05 -12.37 5.17
C VAL A 210 -46.10 -13.56 5.39
N THR A 211 -46.67 -14.74 5.62
CA THR A 211 -45.94 -16.01 5.73
C THR A 211 -46.45 -16.99 4.67
N GLY A 212 -45.99 -18.24 4.67
CA GLY A 212 -46.28 -19.21 3.61
C GLY A 212 -45.52 -18.92 2.30
N SER A 213 -45.77 -19.70 1.26
CA SER A 213 -44.99 -19.62 0.02
C SER A 213 -45.69 -18.82 -1.09
N LEU A 214 -44.91 -17.99 -1.78
CA LEU A 214 -45.23 -17.44 -3.10
C LEU A 214 -44.32 -18.08 -4.14
N THR A 215 -44.89 -18.59 -5.22
CA THR A 215 -44.15 -19.01 -6.42
C THR A 215 -44.74 -18.33 -7.65
N VAL A 216 -43.92 -17.63 -8.43
CA VAL A 216 -44.26 -17.18 -9.78
C VAL A 216 -43.40 -17.99 -10.75
N THR A 217 -44.02 -18.89 -11.51
CA THR A 217 -43.29 -19.85 -12.37
C THR A 217 -42.78 -19.22 -13.66
N GLY A 218 -43.54 -18.27 -14.22
CA GLY A 218 -43.15 -17.46 -15.38
C GLY A 218 -42.49 -16.14 -15.00
N GLY A 219 -42.56 -15.16 -15.91
CA GLY A 219 -41.96 -13.85 -15.72
C GLY A 219 -42.69 -12.99 -14.69
N THR A 220 -41.91 -12.14 -14.00
CA THR A 220 -42.41 -11.05 -13.15
C THR A 220 -41.95 -9.72 -13.75
N THR A 221 -42.85 -8.96 -14.38
CA THR A 221 -42.52 -7.67 -15.01
C THR A 221 -43.33 -6.57 -14.37
N ILE A 222 -42.66 -5.57 -13.78
CA ILE A 222 -43.32 -4.43 -13.15
C ILE A 222 -42.74 -3.17 -13.77
N THR A 223 -43.58 -2.33 -14.36
CA THR A 223 -43.14 -1.07 -14.99
C THR A 223 -43.91 0.12 -14.48
N ASP A 224 -43.20 1.23 -14.28
CA ASP A 224 -43.73 2.54 -13.90
C ASP A 224 -44.55 2.53 -12.60
N SER A 225 -44.17 1.68 -11.63
CA SER A 225 -44.75 1.74 -10.28
C SER A 225 -44.28 3.01 -9.56
N ALA A 226 -45.20 3.76 -8.95
CA ALA A 226 -44.88 5.01 -8.25
C ALA A 226 -44.07 4.80 -6.96
N GLN A 227 -44.16 3.60 -6.35
CA GLN A 227 -43.33 3.17 -5.23
C GLN A 227 -42.47 1.96 -5.62
N ALA A 228 -42.18 1.07 -4.66
CA ALA A 228 -41.40 -0.14 -4.89
C ALA A 228 -42.04 -1.04 -5.97
N GLY A 229 -41.22 -1.57 -6.89
CA GLY A 229 -41.67 -2.60 -7.82
C GLY A 229 -42.16 -3.83 -7.06
N ILE A 230 -41.27 -4.43 -6.27
CA ILE A 230 -41.60 -5.49 -5.32
C ILE A 230 -41.19 -5.04 -3.92
N ARG A 231 -42.11 -5.10 -2.97
CA ARG A 231 -41.81 -4.99 -1.55
C ARG A 231 -42.31 -6.20 -0.78
N VAL A 232 -41.41 -6.76 0.03
CA VAL A 232 -41.74 -7.75 1.05
C VAL A 232 -41.18 -7.26 2.37
N ALA A 233 -42.05 -7.08 3.37
CA ALA A 233 -41.68 -6.54 4.67
C ALA A 233 -42.21 -7.40 5.83
N ASN A 234 -41.44 -7.49 6.92
CA ASN A 234 -41.83 -8.16 8.17
C ASN A 234 -42.35 -9.59 7.97
N SER A 235 -41.89 -10.24 6.91
CA SER A 235 -42.42 -11.51 6.39
C SER A 235 -41.40 -12.63 6.64
N GLY A 236 -41.90 -13.86 6.75
CA GLY A 236 -41.06 -15.01 7.09
C GLY A 236 -41.51 -16.23 6.33
N SER A 237 -40.92 -16.50 5.15
CA SER A 237 -41.10 -17.72 4.32
C SER A 237 -40.30 -17.71 3.01
N THR A 238 -40.59 -18.62 2.08
CA THR A 238 -39.95 -18.67 0.75
C THR A 238 -40.80 -17.95 -0.31
N HIS A 239 -40.20 -16.96 -0.98
CA HIS A 239 -40.79 -16.25 -2.11
C HIS A 239 -39.92 -16.49 -3.35
N SER A 240 -40.47 -17.17 -4.36
CA SER A 240 -39.75 -17.53 -5.58
C SER A 240 -40.37 -16.86 -6.80
N PHE A 241 -39.55 -16.23 -7.61
CA PHE A 241 -39.91 -15.55 -8.84
C PHE A 241 -39.08 -16.11 -10.01
N GLY A 242 -39.69 -16.22 -11.18
CA GLY A 242 -38.97 -16.48 -12.43
C GLY A 242 -38.11 -15.30 -12.86
N ALA A 243 -37.97 -15.09 -14.16
CA ALA A 243 -37.24 -13.93 -14.68
C ALA A 243 -37.93 -12.64 -14.25
N THR A 244 -37.23 -11.78 -13.51
CA THR A 244 -37.81 -10.59 -12.89
C THR A 244 -37.23 -9.31 -13.47
N ALA A 245 -38.08 -8.43 -14.00
CA ALA A 245 -37.73 -7.14 -14.57
C ALA A 245 -38.55 -6.03 -13.89
N LEU A 246 -37.88 -5.07 -13.27
CA LEU A 246 -38.50 -3.99 -12.51
C LEU A 246 -38.05 -2.65 -13.09
N ASN A 247 -39.03 -1.80 -13.41
CA ASN A 247 -38.83 -0.38 -13.71
C ASN A 247 -39.77 0.40 -12.77
N SER A 248 -39.21 1.12 -11.81
CA SER A 248 -39.96 1.71 -10.69
C SER A 248 -39.46 3.11 -10.38
N VAL A 249 -40.35 4.02 -10.00
CA VAL A 249 -39.96 5.40 -9.68
C VAL A 249 -39.12 5.45 -8.41
N ASN A 250 -39.49 4.70 -7.37
CA ASN A 250 -38.78 4.69 -6.09
C ASN A 250 -37.83 3.47 -5.99
N SER A 251 -38.07 2.52 -5.09
CA SER A 251 -37.25 1.32 -5.01
C SER A 251 -37.57 0.33 -6.13
N GLY A 252 -36.59 -0.44 -6.59
CA GLY A 252 -36.86 -1.58 -7.46
C GLY A 252 -37.38 -2.75 -6.63
N LEU A 253 -36.47 -3.31 -5.84
CA LEU A 253 -36.72 -4.42 -4.93
C LEU A 253 -36.44 -4.00 -3.48
N ASP A 254 -37.44 -4.09 -2.61
CA ASP A 254 -37.36 -3.75 -1.19
C ASP A 254 -37.72 -4.97 -0.31
N LEU A 255 -36.72 -5.51 0.37
CA LEU A 255 -36.81 -6.74 1.18
C LEU A 255 -36.51 -6.47 2.66
N SER A 256 -37.18 -5.51 3.28
CA SER A 256 -36.91 -5.11 4.67
C SER A 256 -37.44 -6.08 5.75
N ASN A 257 -36.65 -6.40 6.77
CA ASN A 257 -37.06 -7.09 8.01
C ASN A 257 -37.63 -8.51 7.79
N ASN A 258 -36.96 -9.32 6.96
CA ASN A 258 -37.41 -10.66 6.60
C ASN A 258 -36.41 -11.75 7.03
N ALA A 259 -35.88 -11.70 8.25
CA ALA A 259 -34.71 -12.49 8.65
C ALA A 259 -34.90 -14.02 8.52
N ALA A 260 -36.15 -14.50 8.55
CA ALA A 260 -36.51 -15.90 8.39
C ALA A 260 -36.89 -16.28 6.94
N SER A 261 -36.75 -15.37 5.98
CA SER A 261 -37.19 -15.57 4.60
C SER A 261 -36.08 -16.06 3.67
N THR A 262 -36.50 -16.69 2.57
CA THR A 262 -35.67 -17.01 1.41
C THR A 262 -36.30 -16.44 0.16
N PHE A 263 -35.57 -15.60 -0.55
CA PHE A 263 -35.99 -15.02 -1.82
C PHE A 263 -35.23 -15.67 -2.96
N ASN A 264 -35.95 -16.20 -3.95
CA ASN A 264 -35.34 -16.80 -5.14
C ASN A 264 -35.76 -16.03 -6.38
N PHE A 265 -34.81 -15.56 -7.17
CA PHE A 265 -35.03 -14.95 -8.47
C PHE A 265 -34.29 -15.75 -9.53
N ALA A 266 -34.94 -16.17 -10.62
CA ALA A 266 -34.24 -16.84 -11.71
C ALA A 266 -33.25 -15.90 -12.44
N SER A 267 -33.61 -14.63 -12.54
CA SER A 267 -32.75 -13.51 -12.92
C SER A 267 -33.38 -12.20 -12.43
N LEU A 268 -32.57 -11.15 -12.31
CA LEU A 268 -33.00 -9.84 -11.83
C LEU A 268 -32.46 -8.70 -12.72
N ALA A 269 -33.36 -7.91 -13.29
CA ALA A 269 -33.06 -6.65 -13.96
C ALA A 269 -33.87 -5.51 -13.33
N VAL A 270 -33.19 -4.47 -12.87
CA VAL A 270 -33.82 -3.36 -12.14
C VAL A 270 -33.38 -2.02 -12.71
N THR A 271 -34.33 -1.13 -12.96
CA THR A 271 -34.12 0.29 -13.22
C THR A 271 -34.97 1.13 -12.26
N THR A 272 -34.36 2.16 -11.66
CA THR A 272 -35.07 3.12 -10.80
C THR A 272 -34.71 4.57 -11.08
N ASP A 273 -35.67 5.48 -10.86
CA ASP A 273 -35.53 6.91 -11.18
C ASP A 273 -35.23 7.81 -9.97
N ALA A 274 -35.64 7.43 -8.76
CA ALA A 274 -35.50 8.25 -7.56
C ALA A 274 -35.19 7.49 -6.25
N GLY A 275 -35.00 6.16 -6.31
CA GLY A 275 -34.82 5.31 -5.12
C GLY A 275 -33.86 4.14 -5.36
N PRO A 276 -33.64 3.31 -4.33
CA PRO A 276 -32.63 2.25 -4.41
C PRO A 276 -33.04 1.13 -5.37
N GLY A 277 -32.09 0.62 -6.15
CA GLY A 277 -32.35 -0.51 -7.04
C GLY A 277 -32.69 -1.78 -6.25
N LEU A 278 -31.76 -2.19 -5.38
CA LEU A 278 -31.93 -3.30 -4.44
C LEU A 278 -31.72 -2.81 -3.01
N LEU A 279 -32.77 -2.87 -2.20
CA LEU A 279 -32.74 -2.65 -0.75
C LEU A 279 -33.05 -3.96 -0.03
N ALA A 280 -32.08 -4.52 0.68
CA ALA A 280 -32.22 -5.77 1.43
C ALA A 280 -31.66 -5.62 2.85
N SER A 281 -32.54 -5.44 3.83
CA SER A 281 -32.17 -5.22 5.22
C SER A 281 -32.71 -6.35 6.09
N SER A 282 -31.82 -7.13 6.70
CA SER A 282 -32.18 -8.32 7.47
C SER A 282 -33.12 -9.25 6.70
N SER A 283 -32.81 -9.55 5.43
CA SER A 283 -33.72 -10.25 4.51
C SER A 283 -33.62 -11.78 4.54
N GLY A 284 -32.85 -12.34 5.48
CA GLY A 284 -32.57 -13.78 5.51
C GLY A 284 -31.62 -14.16 4.36
N THR A 285 -32.09 -14.97 3.41
CA THR A 285 -31.32 -15.41 2.23
C THR A 285 -31.89 -14.84 0.93
N LEU A 286 -31.06 -14.21 0.11
CA LEU A 286 -31.37 -13.71 -1.22
C LEU A 286 -30.57 -14.51 -2.27
N ASN A 287 -31.26 -15.32 -3.06
CA ASN A 287 -30.70 -16.07 -4.17
C ASN A 287 -31.10 -15.40 -5.49
N ILE A 288 -30.11 -14.95 -6.26
CA ILE A 288 -30.32 -14.39 -7.61
C ILE A 288 -29.55 -15.27 -8.59
N GLY A 289 -30.28 -16.04 -9.38
CA GLY A 289 -29.76 -16.86 -10.47
C GLY A 289 -29.46 -16.07 -11.74
N GLY A 290 -29.12 -16.79 -12.80
CA GLY A 290 -28.84 -16.21 -14.11
C GLY A 290 -27.48 -15.48 -14.18
N ALA A 291 -27.00 -15.26 -15.39
CA ALA A 291 -25.70 -14.62 -15.64
C ALA A 291 -25.80 -13.15 -16.08
N SER A 292 -27.01 -12.66 -16.41
CA SER A 292 -27.26 -11.36 -17.04
C SER A 292 -27.97 -10.37 -16.11
N ASN A 293 -27.74 -10.45 -14.80
CA ASN A 293 -28.41 -9.58 -13.83
C ASN A 293 -27.90 -8.14 -13.96
N THR A 294 -28.80 -7.17 -13.77
CA THR A 294 -28.49 -5.73 -13.88
C THR A 294 -29.22 -4.91 -12.82
N ILE A 295 -28.56 -3.88 -12.30
CA ILE A 295 -29.20 -2.86 -11.47
C ILE A 295 -28.70 -1.48 -11.93
N VAL A 296 -29.64 -0.59 -12.25
CA VAL A 296 -29.37 0.81 -12.61
C VAL A 296 -30.28 1.70 -11.78
N ALA A 297 -29.70 2.48 -10.87
CA ALA A 297 -30.45 3.37 -9.98
C ALA A 297 -30.06 4.83 -10.18
N THR A 298 -31.07 5.69 -10.32
CA THR A 298 -30.94 7.15 -10.32
C THR A 298 -31.56 7.69 -9.03
N GLY A 299 -30.91 8.68 -8.40
CA GLY A 299 -31.37 9.28 -7.15
C GLY A 299 -31.30 8.37 -5.91
N GLY A 300 -30.70 7.19 -6.02
CA GLY A 300 -30.60 6.21 -4.94
C GLY A 300 -29.42 5.24 -5.09
N ALA A 301 -29.17 4.45 -4.03
CA ALA A 301 -28.16 3.40 -4.06
C ALA A 301 -28.52 2.34 -5.11
N ALA A 302 -27.56 1.86 -5.88
CA ALA A 302 -27.81 0.70 -6.73
C ALA A 302 -28.11 -0.51 -5.85
N VAL A 303 -27.29 -0.70 -4.81
CA VAL A 303 -27.37 -1.84 -3.91
C VAL A 303 -27.18 -1.34 -2.48
N ASP A 304 -28.14 -1.63 -1.60
CA ASP A 304 -28.04 -1.40 -0.17
C ASP A 304 -28.45 -2.69 0.56
N ILE A 305 -27.44 -3.43 1.02
CA ILE A 305 -27.62 -4.73 1.66
C ILE A 305 -27.03 -4.70 3.05
N THR A 306 -27.87 -4.97 4.04
CA THR A 306 -27.49 -5.04 5.45
C THR A 306 -27.95 -6.37 6.05
N SER A 307 -27.07 -7.04 6.80
CA SER A 307 -27.36 -8.26 7.58
C SER A 307 -28.12 -9.35 6.79
N THR A 308 -27.71 -9.58 5.54
CA THR A 308 -28.39 -10.48 4.59
C THR A 308 -27.39 -11.44 3.95
N SER A 309 -27.80 -12.70 3.76
CA SER A 309 -27.02 -13.73 3.05
C SER A 309 -27.35 -13.73 1.57
N LEU A 310 -26.34 -13.67 0.70
CA LEU A 310 -26.47 -13.81 -0.76
C LEU A 310 -26.43 -15.28 -1.22
N GLY A 311 -26.75 -16.23 -0.34
CA GLY A 311 -26.75 -17.66 -0.66
C GLY A 311 -25.37 -18.16 -1.13
N SER A 312 -25.33 -18.78 -2.31
CA SER A 312 -24.07 -19.19 -2.96
C SER A 312 -23.28 -18.03 -3.60
N GLY A 313 -23.85 -16.81 -3.58
CA GLY A 313 -23.30 -15.61 -4.19
C GLY A 313 -24.11 -15.14 -5.39
N VAL A 314 -23.95 -13.86 -5.74
CA VAL A 314 -24.63 -13.20 -6.86
C VAL A 314 -23.62 -12.65 -7.86
N THR A 315 -23.96 -12.73 -9.14
CA THR A 315 -23.20 -12.08 -10.23
C THR A 315 -24.11 -11.15 -11.02
N PHE A 316 -23.68 -9.90 -11.15
CA PHE A 316 -24.26 -8.86 -11.99
C PHE A 316 -23.33 -8.53 -13.15
N THR A 317 -23.91 -8.29 -14.32
CA THR A 317 -23.19 -7.72 -15.47
C THR A 317 -22.97 -6.22 -15.30
N THR A 318 -23.91 -5.52 -14.66
CA THR A 318 -23.85 -4.08 -14.45
C THR A 318 -24.54 -3.72 -13.14
N VAL A 319 -23.86 -2.92 -12.30
CA VAL A 319 -24.44 -2.27 -11.13
C VAL A 319 -24.05 -0.80 -11.17
N SER A 320 -25.03 0.08 -11.34
CA SER A 320 -24.81 1.52 -11.51
C SER A 320 -25.71 2.34 -10.60
N SER A 321 -25.13 3.36 -9.95
CA SER A 321 -25.83 4.34 -9.12
C SER A 321 -25.43 5.75 -9.58
N SER A 322 -26.42 6.64 -9.71
CA SER A 322 -26.17 8.06 -9.98
C SER A 322 -26.95 8.95 -9.01
N GLY A 323 -26.26 9.89 -8.37
CA GLY A 323 -26.92 10.90 -7.51
C GLY A 323 -27.56 10.36 -6.24
N SER A 324 -27.04 9.28 -5.65
CA SER A 324 -27.56 8.75 -4.38
C SER A 324 -27.39 9.77 -3.23
N PRO A 325 -28.42 10.03 -2.42
CA PRO A 325 -28.30 10.87 -1.23
C PRO A 325 -27.51 10.19 -0.09
N GLY A 326 -27.38 8.86 -0.14
CA GLY A 326 -26.56 8.06 0.76
C GLY A 326 -25.40 7.43 0.00
N ASN A 327 -25.17 6.14 0.21
CA ASN A 327 -24.11 5.41 -0.48
C ASN A 327 -24.52 5.03 -1.91
N GLY A 328 -23.56 4.81 -2.80
CA GLY A 328 -23.83 4.27 -4.14
C GLY A 328 -24.07 2.76 -4.10
N ILE A 329 -23.17 2.04 -3.43
CA ILE A 329 -23.29 0.64 -3.02
C ILE A 329 -22.95 0.55 -1.54
N ASN A 330 -23.81 -0.09 -0.75
CA ASN A 330 -23.59 -0.42 0.66
C ASN A 330 -23.70 -1.93 0.87
N LEU A 331 -22.64 -2.53 1.42
CA LEU A 331 -22.60 -3.94 1.82
C LEU A 331 -22.18 -4.04 3.28
N ASN A 332 -23.14 -4.10 4.19
CA ASN A 332 -22.89 -4.16 5.63
C ASN A 332 -23.28 -5.52 6.21
N THR A 333 -22.30 -6.24 6.77
CA THR A 333 -22.52 -7.56 7.38
C THR A 333 -23.13 -8.56 6.38
N VAL A 334 -22.67 -8.50 5.13
CA VAL A 334 -23.10 -9.39 4.04
C VAL A 334 -22.30 -10.69 4.04
N THR A 335 -22.99 -11.81 3.86
CA THR A 335 -22.39 -13.13 3.61
C THR A 335 -22.76 -13.64 2.21
N GLY A 336 -21.97 -14.56 1.64
CA GLY A 336 -22.07 -14.93 0.23
C GLY A 336 -21.41 -13.91 -0.70
N ASN A 337 -20.95 -14.35 -1.86
CA ASN A 337 -20.13 -13.52 -2.75
C ASN A 337 -20.98 -12.47 -3.49
N PHE A 338 -20.42 -11.28 -3.68
CA PHE A 338 -21.01 -10.23 -4.51
C PHE A 338 -20.06 -9.92 -5.68
N ILE A 339 -20.51 -10.14 -6.90
CA ILE A 339 -19.71 -9.90 -8.11
C ILE A 339 -20.49 -8.97 -9.03
N ALA A 340 -19.89 -7.85 -9.41
CA ALA A 340 -20.42 -6.92 -10.40
C ALA A 340 -19.35 -6.62 -11.46
N ASN A 341 -19.56 -7.13 -12.67
CA ASN A 341 -18.60 -7.11 -13.77
C ASN A 341 -18.53 -5.78 -14.53
N GLY A 342 -19.30 -4.77 -14.12
CA GLY A 342 -19.28 -3.44 -14.71
C GLY A 342 -20.30 -2.49 -14.07
N GLY A 343 -20.48 -1.34 -14.70
CA GLY A 343 -21.36 -0.26 -14.24
C GLY A 343 -20.60 1.00 -13.84
N SER A 344 -21.28 1.89 -13.14
CA SER A 344 -20.70 3.14 -12.65
C SER A 344 -21.40 3.66 -11.39
N ILE A 345 -20.63 4.14 -10.43
CA ILE A 345 -21.12 4.94 -9.31
C ILE A 345 -20.66 6.37 -9.55
N THR A 346 -21.61 7.31 -9.62
CA THR A 346 -21.32 8.72 -9.84
C THR A 346 -22.07 9.59 -8.85
N THR A 347 -21.33 10.51 -8.22
CA THR A 347 -21.88 11.63 -7.42
C THR A 347 -22.82 11.18 -6.29
N ALA A 348 -22.48 10.14 -5.53
CA ALA A 348 -23.17 9.89 -4.27
C ALA A 348 -22.82 11.01 -3.26
N ALA A 349 -23.77 11.42 -2.43
CA ALA A 349 -23.51 12.37 -1.34
C ALA A 349 -22.85 11.67 -0.13
N GLY A 350 -23.13 10.37 0.06
CA GLY A 350 -22.45 9.49 1.00
C GLY A 350 -21.23 8.82 0.37
N ILE A 351 -20.92 7.59 0.81
CA ILE A 351 -19.77 6.84 0.31
C ILE A 351 -20.16 6.13 -0.98
N ASP A 352 -19.39 6.30 -2.06
CA ASP A 352 -19.75 5.66 -3.33
C ASP A 352 -19.77 4.13 -3.19
N PHE A 353 -18.70 3.52 -2.68
CA PHE A 353 -18.61 2.08 -2.43
C PHE A 353 -18.23 1.77 -0.98
N ASP A 354 -19.18 1.28 -0.21
CA ASP A 354 -19.05 1.02 1.22
C ASP A 354 -19.17 -0.47 1.55
N VAL A 355 -18.18 -1.01 2.25
CA VAL A 355 -18.17 -2.39 2.75
C VAL A 355 -17.82 -2.41 4.22
N ASN A 356 -18.73 -2.95 5.03
CA ASN A 356 -18.58 -3.04 6.47
C ASN A 356 -18.71 -4.50 6.94
N ALA A 357 -17.71 -4.99 7.65
CA ALA A 357 -17.63 -6.34 8.21
C ALA A 357 -17.73 -7.48 7.19
N GLY A 358 -17.71 -8.74 7.65
CA GLY A 358 -17.91 -9.95 6.84
C GLY A 358 -16.62 -10.59 6.27
N SER A 359 -16.79 -11.73 5.58
CA SER A 359 -15.70 -12.54 4.99
C SER A 359 -15.91 -12.93 3.52
N SER A 360 -16.98 -12.43 2.88
CA SER A 360 -17.30 -12.71 1.47
C SER A 360 -16.25 -12.20 0.47
N THR A 361 -16.21 -12.81 -0.72
CA THR A 361 -15.54 -12.23 -1.88
C THR A 361 -16.43 -11.17 -2.51
N ILE A 362 -15.89 -9.98 -2.74
CA ILE A 362 -16.57 -8.82 -3.31
C ILE A 362 -15.76 -8.35 -4.51
N THR A 363 -16.38 -8.22 -5.68
CA THR A 363 -15.76 -7.67 -6.89
C THR A 363 -16.63 -6.60 -7.52
N TYR A 364 -16.03 -5.46 -7.85
CA TYR A 364 -16.68 -4.38 -8.59
C TYR A 364 -15.76 -3.86 -9.70
N ALA A 365 -16.14 -4.06 -10.95
CA ALA A 365 -15.40 -3.59 -12.13
C ALA A 365 -15.92 -2.27 -12.71
N GLY A 366 -16.99 -1.71 -12.14
CA GLY A 366 -17.51 -0.42 -12.54
C GLY A 366 -16.65 0.76 -12.06
N SER A 367 -16.75 1.90 -12.75
CA SER A 367 -16.02 3.12 -12.36
C SER A 367 -16.65 3.76 -11.12
N ILE A 368 -15.82 4.35 -10.26
CA ILE A 368 -16.24 5.08 -9.06
C ILE A 368 -15.84 6.55 -9.23
N THR A 369 -16.77 7.48 -9.10
CA THR A 369 -16.52 8.92 -9.21
C THR A 369 -17.26 9.70 -8.13
N ASN A 370 -16.49 10.15 -7.13
CA ASN A 370 -16.98 10.90 -5.98
C ASN A 370 -16.49 12.35 -6.01
N THR A 371 -17.36 13.30 -5.64
CA THR A 371 -17.00 14.73 -5.52
C THR A 371 -17.33 15.33 -4.15
N ALA A 372 -17.87 14.54 -3.20
CA ALA A 372 -18.33 15.04 -1.90
C ALA A 372 -17.66 14.31 -0.73
N ASN A 373 -18.00 13.04 -0.48
CA ASN A 373 -17.54 12.25 0.68
C ASN A 373 -16.41 11.30 0.28
N ARG A 374 -16.49 9.98 0.48
CA ARG A 374 -15.42 9.03 0.10
C ARG A 374 -15.83 8.25 -1.14
N SER A 375 -14.88 8.00 -2.02
CA SER A 375 -15.08 7.03 -3.11
C SER A 375 -15.18 5.60 -2.57
N VAL A 376 -14.38 5.25 -1.57
CA VAL A 376 -14.31 3.88 -1.04
C VAL A 376 -14.16 3.90 0.48
N GLU A 377 -14.98 3.09 1.15
CA GLU A 377 -14.80 2.70 2.54
C GLU A 377 -14.83 1.18 2.67
N ILE A 378 -13.79 0.60 3.28
CA ILE A 378 -13.73 -0.84 3.57
C ILE A 378 -13.27 -1.03 5.01
N THR A 379 -14.19 -1.45 5.88
CA THR A 379 -13.90 -1.58 7.31
C THR A 379 -14.37 -2.87 7.95
N GLY A 380 -13.71 -3.26 9.05
CA GLY A 380 -14.15 -4.36 9.91
C GLY A 380 -14.09 -5.76 9.29
N ARG A 381 -13.43 -5.93 8.14
CA ARG A 381 -13.38 -7.19 7.40
C ARG A 381 -12.71 -8.28 8.23
N THR A 382 -13.31 -9.47 8.20
CA THR A 382 -12.81 -10.68 8.88
C THR A 382 -12.13 -11.67 7.93
N GLY A 383 -12.13 -11.39 6.63
CA GLY A 383 -11.51 -12.24 5.62
C GLY A 383 -12.05 -11.93 4.23
N GLY A 384 -11.85 -12.88 3.31
CA GLY A 384 -12.27 -12.75 1.91
C GLY A 384 -11.42 -11.75 1.13
N THR A 385 -11.78 -11.54 -0.12
CA THR A 385 -11.11 -10.59 -1.02
C THR A 385 -12.10 -9.53 -1.48
N VAL A 386 -11.72 -8.26 -1.38
CA VAL A 386 -12.42 -7.14 -2.03
C VAL A 386 -11.57 -6.68 -3.21
N THR A 387 -12.09 -6.76 -4.42
CA THR A 387 -11.40 -6.30 -5.64
C THR A 387 -12.21 -5.22 -6.34
N LEU A 388 -11.63 -4.02 -6.42
CA LEU A 388 -12.16 -2.89 -7.19
C LEU A 388 -11.28 -2.74 -8.44
N SER A 389 -11.82 -3.12 -9.61
CA SER A 389 -11.07 -3.13 -10.87
C SER A 389 -11.46 -2.03 -11.86
N GLY A 390 -12.53 -1.29 -11.58
CA GLY A 390 -12.81 -0.05 -12.30
C GLY A 390 -11.92 1.10 -11.86
N ASN A 391 -11.90 2.16 -12.67
CA ASN A 391 -11.18 3.39 -12.34
C ASN A 391 -11.83 4.09 -11.14
N ILE A 392 -11.01 4.72 -10.31
CA ILE A 392 -11.47 5.49 -9.14
C ILE A 392 -11.04 6.95 -9.34
N ASN A 393 -12.00 7.86 -9.31
CA ASN A 393 -11.76 9.30 -9.33
C ASN A 393 -12.45 9.95 -8.12
N ASP A 394 -11.72 10.68 -7.31
CA ASP A 394 -12.24 11.25 -6.07
C ASP A 394 -11.74 12.69 -5.90
N THR A 395 -12.66 13.65 -5.77
CA THR A 395 -12.35 15.03 -5.39
C THR A 395 -12.95 15.45 -4.05
N GLY A 396 -13.50 14.49 -3.30
CA GLY A 396 -14.06 14.67 -1.96
C GLY A 396 -13.01 14.44 -0.87
N THR A 397 -13.18 13.36 -0.12
CA THR A 397 -12.41 13.03 1.09
C THR A 397 -11.57 11.75 0.96
N GLY A 398 -11.57 11.10 -0.20
CA GLY A 398 -10.62 10.05 -0.55
C GLY A 398 -11.07 8.63 -0.22
N ILE A 399 -10.09 7.75 0.01
CA ILE A 399 -10.27 6.33 0.28
C ILE A 399 -9.98 6.05 1.76
N ASN A 400 -10.84 5.28 2.41
CA ASN A 400 -10.62 4.77 3.77
C ASN A 400 -10.65 3.23 3.79
N ILE A 401 -9.58 2.62 4.28
CA ILE A 401 -9.50 1.17 4.52
C ILE A 401 -9.00 1.01 5.95
N ALA A 402 -9.87 0.57 6.85
CA ALA A 402 -9.53 0.60 8.27
C ALA A 402 -10.16 -0.49 9.13
N ASN A 403 -9.56 -0.73 10.30
CA ASN A 403 -10.07 -1.64 11.33
C ASN A 403 -10.29 -3.09 10.83
N ASN A 404 -9.46 -3.55 9.89
CA ASN A 404 -9.51 -4.90 9.35
C ASN A 404 -8.60 -5.83 10.19
N ASN A 405 -8.92 -5.93 11.49
CA ASN A 405 -8.04 -6.46 12.56
C ASN A 405 -8.48 -7.80 13.17
N VAL A 406 -9.58 -8.37 12.71
CA VAL A 406 -10.20 -9.56 13.31
C VAL A 406 -9.74 -10.84 12.59
N SER A 407 -9.82 -12.00 13.26
CA SER A 407 -9.25 -13.28 12.80
C SER A 407 -9.49 -13.58 11.31
N GLY A 408 -8.41 -13.66 10.52
CA GLY A 408 -8.44 -13.87 9.07
C GLY A 408 -7.31 -13.12 8.37
N THR A 409 -7.25 -13.16 7.04
CA THR A 409 -6.30 -12.40 6.21
C THR A 409 -7.04 -11.75 5.02
N PRO A 410 -7.85 -10.71 5.28
CA PRO A 410 -8.57 -10.03 4.20
C PRO A 410 -7.59 -9.42 3.18
N ILE A 411 -7.94 -9.51 1.90
CA ILE A 411 -7.15 -8.95 0.80
C ILE A 411 -7.99 -7.85 0.14
N ILE A 412 -7.48 -6.63 0.12
CA ILE A 412 -8.10 -5.49 -0.56
C ILE A 412 -7.25 -5.12 -1.78
N ASN A 413 -7.81 -5.24 -2.97
CA ASN A 413 -7.14 -4.95 -4.24
C ASN A 413 -7.82 -3.81 -4.97
N LEU A 414 -7.08 -2.73 -5.23
CA LEU A 414 -7.50 -1.61 -6.07
C LEU A 414 -6.70 -1.65 -7.37
N THR A 415 -7.32 -2.19 -8.43
CA THR A 415 -6.63 -2.67 -9.65
C THR A 415 -6.95 -1.86 -10.91
N GLY A 416 -7.86 -0.88 -10.84
CA GLY A 416 -8.22 -0.04 -11.99
C GLY A 416 -7.02 0.69 -12.62
N ALA A 417 -7.07 0.95 -13.94
CA ALA A 417 -5.95 1.56 -14.66
C ALA A 417 -5.60 2.96 -14.16
N THR A 418 -6.58 3.70 -13.62
CA THR A 418 -6.38 5.00 -12.98
C THR A 418 -7.04 5.06 -11.61
N LYS A 419 -6.34 5.65 -10.65
CA LYS A 419 -6.80 5.96 -9.29
C LYS A 419 -6.40 7.40 -8.98
N THR A 420 -7.26 8.35 -9.34
CA THR A 420 -6.99 9.79 -9.20
C THR A 420 -7.71 10.32 -7.97
N ILE A 421 -6.95 10.61 -6.91
CA ILE A 421 -7.50 10.98 -5.60
C ILE A 421 -6.99 12.38 -5.24
N SER A 422 -7.87 13.36 -5.30
CA SER A 422 -7.56 14.79 -5.13
C SER A 422 -8.34 15.37 -3.95
N THR A 423 -7.77 15.38 -2.76
CA THR A 423 -8.44 15.87 -1.54
C THR A 423 -7.90 17.21 -1.07
N GLY A 424 -8.63 17.87 -0.16
CA GLY A 424 -8.16 19.07 0.54
C GLY A 424 -7.35 18.73 1.79
N ALA A 425 -7.94 19.04 2.95
CA ALA A 425 -7.34 18.79 4.27
C ALA A 425 -7.46 17.33 4.74
N SER A 426 -8.40 16.56 4.17
CA SER A 426 -8.51 15.12 4.44
C SER A 426 -7.35 14.36 3.80
N ALA A 427 -6.90 13.30 4.46
CA ALA A 427 -5.95 12.39 3.84
C ALA A 427 -6.58 11.73 2.60
N ALA A 428 -5.84 11.66 1.49
CA ALA A 428 -6.38 11.11 0.24
C ALA A 428 -6.56 9.59 0.31
N VAL A 429 -5.58 8.89 0.89
CA VAL A 429 -5.68 7.45 1.16
C VAL A 429 -5.33 7.21 2.62
N THR A 430 -6.28 6.67 3.37
CA THR A 430 -6.08 6.27 4.77
C THR A 430 -6.12 4.76 4.89
N LEU A 431 -5.01 4.19 5.38
CA LEU A 431 -4.90 2.79 5.78
C LEU A 431 -4.59 2.78 7.28
N ASP A 432 -5.56 2.49 8.13
CA ASP A 432 -5.41 2.57 9.58
C ASP A 432 -5.91 1.29 10.27
N ASN A 433 -5.16 0.72 11.21
CA ASN A 433 -5.57 -0.49 11.94
C ASN A 433 -5.97 -1.62 10.97
N ASN A 434 -5.03 -2.08 10.15
CA ASN A 434 -5.25 -3.14 9.17
C ASN A 434 -4.39 -4.37 9.46
N ASP A 435 -4.09 -4.64 10.73
CA ASP A 435 -3.06 -5.53 11.27
C ASP A 435 -2.88 -6.86 10.51
N VAL A 436 -3.98 -7.48 10.07
CA VAL A 436 -3.99 -8.77 9.39
C VAL A 436 -4.33 -8.70 7.89
N ALA A 437 -4.62 -7.51 7.38
CA ALA A 437 -5.03 -7.28 6.00
C ALA A 437 -3.85 -7.00 5.06
N ASN A 438 -3.98 -7.46 3.81
CA ASN A 438 -3.14 -7.01 2.71
C ASN A 438 -3.88 -5.97 1.86
N VAL A 439 -3.26 -4.82 1.63
CA VAL A 439 -3.84 -3.74 0.82
C VAL A 439 -2.94 -3.45 -0.38
N ASN A 440 -3.46 -3.68 -1.59
CA ASN A 440 -2.68 -3.64 -2.82
C ASN A 440 -3.26 -2.64 -3.81
N PHE A 441 -2.44 -1.66 -4.20
CA PHE A 441 -2.70 -0.80 -5.35
C PHE A 441 -1.90 -1.34 -6.53
N THR A 442 -2.59 -1.87 -7.53
CA THR A 442 -1.97 -2.47 -8.73
C THR A 442 -2.52 -1.84 -10.01
N GLY A 443 -1.95 -2.18 -11.17
CA GLY A 443 -2.32 -1.57 -12.46
C GLY A 443 -1.67 -0.21 -12.74
N GLY A 444 -0.94 0.37 -11.78
CA GLY A 444 -0.35 1.71 -11.90
C GLY A 444 -1.39 2.82 -11.74
N GLY A 445 -0.98 4.05 -12.10
CA GLY A 445 -1.87 5.20 -12.18
C GLY A 445 -2.48 5.66 -10.84
N LEU A 446 -1.87 5.32 -9.70
CA LEU A 446 -2.22 5.91 -8.41
C LEU A 446 -1.69 7.35 -8.36
N ALA A 447 -2.55 8.31 -8.69
CA ALA A 447 -2.25 9.73 -8.71
C ALA A 447 -2.94 10.44 -7.56
N ILE A 448 -2.17 10.78 -6.52
CA ILE A 448 -2.67 11.45 -5.31
C ILE A 448 -2.29 12.92 -5.35
N THR A 449 -3.26 13.80 -5.11
CA THR A 449 -3.05 15.23 -4.87
C THR A 449 -3.74 15.65 -3.57
N THR A 450 -3.03 16.32 -2.68
CA THR A 450 -3.63 16.90 -1.47
C THR A 450 -3.20 18.35 -1.26
N THR A 451 -3.97 19.11 -0.49
CA THR A 451 -3.51 20.42 0.01
C THR A 451 -2.76 20.22 1.32
N SER A 452 -3.46 20.19 2.45
CA SER A 452 -2.86 20.02 3.79
C SER A 452 -3.03 18.61 4.36
N GLY A 453 -3.86 17.77 3.74
CA GLY A 453 -4.03 16.37 4.15
C GLY A 453 -2.83 15.51 3.75
N VAL A 454 -2.61 14.41 4.47
CA VAL A 454 -1.58 13.43 4.10
C VAL A 454 -1.96 12.76 2.77
N GLY A 455 -1.02 12.58 1.85
CA GLY A 455 -1.29 11.92 0.58
C GLY A 455 -1.71 10.46 0.75
N LEU A 456 -0.73 9.61 1.08
CA LEU A 456 -0.97 8.23 1.51
C LEU A 456 -0.55 8.10 2.98
N ASN A 457 -1.52 7.80 3.85
CA ASN A 457 -1.35 7.64 5.29
C ASN A 457 -1.60 6.20 5.70
N ALA A 458 -0.53 5.42 5.87
CA ALA A 458 -0.58 4.04 6.34
C ALA A 458 -0.03 3.96 7.77
N VAL A 459 -0.91 3.70 8.74
CA VAL A 459 -0.62 3.81 10.16
C VAL A 459 -1.23 2.64 10.95
N ASN A 460 -0.67 2.38 12.13
CA ASN A 460 -1.20 1.44 13.11
C ASN A 460 -1.47 0.01 12.56
N GLY A 461 -0.61 -0.47 11.66
CA GLY A 461 -0.56 -1.88 11.29
C GLY A 461 -1.17 -2.23 9.94
N ALA A 462 -0.46 -3.10 9.22
CA ALA A 462 -0.97 -3.94 8.14
C ALA A 462 -0.11 -5.19 8.00
N ALA A 463 -0.68 -6.30 7.51
CA ALA A 463 0.10 -7.48 7.15
C ALA A 463 1.02 -7.18 5.96
N GLY A 464 0.56 -6.34 5.04
CA GLY A 464 1.40 -5.79 3.98
C GLY A 464 0.65 -4.81 3.08
N ILE A 465 1.25 -3.65 2.84
CA ILE A 465 0.80 -2.70 1.82
C ILE A 465 1.69 -2.79 0.57
N SER A 466 1.11 -2.67 -0.62
CA SER A 466 1.88 -2.59 -1.86
C SER A 466 1.33 -1.56 -2.85
N VAL A 467 2.23 -0.92 -3.60
CA VAL A 467 1.91 -0.02 -4.71
C VAL A 467 2.77 -0.44 -5.90
N GLN A 468 2.13 -0.89 -6.97
CA GLN A 468 2.75 -1.51 -8.12
C GLN A 468 2.33 -0.83 -9.43
N GLY A 469 3.08 -1.09 -10.50
CA GLY A 469 2.87 -0.46 -11.81
C GLY A 469 3.58 0.89 -11.96
N SER A 470 3.43 1.50 -13.14
CA SER A 470 4.05 2.79 -13.48
C SER A 470 3.12 3.98 -13.17
N ALA A 471 3.67 5.20 -13.25
CA ALA A 471 2.93 6.45 -13.13
C ALA A 471 2.16 6.62 -11.81
N ASN A 472 2.66 6.02 -10.73
CA ASN A 472 2.17 6.30 -9.38
C ASN A 472 2.84 7.59 -8.88
N THR A 473 2.07 8.57 -8.45
CA THR A 473 2.56 9.89 -8.03
C THR A 473 1.83 10.38 -6.79
N ILE A 474 2.54 11.07 -5.90
CA ILE A 474 1.93 11.82 -4.81
C ILE A 474 2.41 13.27 -4.88
N THR A 475 1.48 14.22 -4.79
CA THR A 475 1.78 15.63 -4.59
C THR A 475 0.96 16.15 -3.41
N SER A 476 1.61 16.69 -2.40
CA SER A 476 0.96 17.44 -1.33
C SER A 476 1.51 18.87 -1.28
N THR A 477 0.74 19.83 -0.78
CA THR A 477 1.32 21.11 -0.37
C THR A 477 1.88 20.95 1.04
N THR A 478 1.14 21.36 2.07
CA THR A 478 1.64 21.36 3.46
C THR A 478 1.44 20.04 4.20
N GLY A 479 0.77 19.05 3.58
CA GLY A 479 0.63 17.72 4.15
C GLY A 479 1.87 16.85 3.88
N THR A 480 2.13 15.87 4.76
CA THR A 480 3.10 14.81 4.44
C THR A 480 2.61 14.06 3.20
N ALA A 481 3.44 13.91 2.17
CA ALA A 481 3.02 13.22 0.96
C ALA A 481 2.85 11.72 1.22
N LEU A 482 3.86 11.07 1.80
CA LEU A 482 3.82 9.66 2.15
C LEU A 482 4.16 9.45 3.63
N ASN A 483 3.23 8.87 4.38
CA ASN A 483 3.46 8.42 5.74
C ASN A 483 3.20 6.92 5.85
N VAL A 484 4.23 6.14 6.19
CA VAL A 484 4.12 4.72 6.52
C VAL A 484 4.71 4.51 7.90
N ALA A 485 3.86 4.38 8.91
CA ALA A 485 4.26 4.24 10.30
C ALA A 485 3.64 2.99 10.94
N ALA A 486 4.44 2.22 11.68
CA ALA A 486 4.01 0.98 12.32
C ALA A 486 3.23 0.04 11.37
N THR A 487 3.61 -0.01 10.09
CA THR A 487 2.87 -0.70 9.02
C THR A 487 3.84 -1.43 8.10
N THR A 488 3.61 -2.72 7.85
CA THR A 488 4.50 -3.53 7.00
C THR A 488 4.36 -3.13 5.53
N ILE A 489 5.47 -2.77 4.88
CA ILE A 489 5.54 -2.74 3.41
C ILE A 489 5.67 -4.20 2.94
N GLY A 490 4.72 -4.65 2.12
CA GLY A 490 4.69 -6.01 1.59
C GLY A 490 5.87 -6.29 0.63
N ALA A 491 6.12 -7.57 0.33
CA ALA A 491 7.27 -7.99 -0.48
C ALA A 491 7.35 -7.34 -1.87
N SER A 492 6.21 -6.97 -2.47
CA SER A 492 6.17 -6.23 -3.74
C SER A 492 6.60 -4.76 -3.63
N GLY A 493 6.78 -4.24 -2.42
CA GLY A 493 7.23 -2.88 -2.15
C GLY A 493 6.20 -1.79 -2.46
N LEU A 494 6.66 -0.55 -2.28
CA LEU A 494 5.97 0.66 -2.73
C LEU A 494 6.77 1.27 -3.89
N THR A 495 6.21 1.28 -5.09
CA THR A 495 6.86 1.89 -6.27
C THR A 495 6.12 3.16 -6.68
N PHE A 496 6.81 4.29 -6.54
CA PHE A 496 6.34 5.59 -7.03
C PHE A 496 7.27 6.11 -8.13
N GLN A 497 6.69 6.80 -9.12
CA GLN A 497 7.46 7.59 -10.07
C GLN A 497 7.94 8.87 -9.41
N SER A 498 7.05 9.59 -8.72
CA SER A 498 7.40 10.82 -8.01
C SER A 498 6.62 11.02 -6.71
N ILE A 499 7.28 11.61 -5.71
CA ILE A 499 6.65 12.06 -4.45
C ILE A 499 7.07 13.51 -4.18
N SER A 500 6.12 14.42 -4.03
CA SER A 500 6.38 15.86 -3.83
C SER A 500 5.61 16.43 -2.63
N ALA A 501 6.23 17.35 -1.90
CA ALA A 501 5.66 18.06 -0.76
C ALA A 501 6.23 19.50 -0.67
N ASN A 502 5.43 20.46 -0.20
CA ASN A 502 5.87 21.86 -0.03
C ASN A 502 5.30 22.48 1.27
N GLY A 503 6.10 22.49 2.33
CA GLY A 503 5.69 23.02 3.64
C GLY A 503 5.30 21.96 4.67
N ALA A 504 5.48 20.68 4.37
CA ALA A 504 5.18 19.58 5.29
C ALA A 504 6.18 19.47 6.45
N ALA A 505 5.81 18.80 7.55
CA ALA A 505 6.79 18.46 8.60
C ALA A 505 7.91 17.57 8.05
N SER A 506 7.54 16.55 7.28
CA SER A 506 8.41 15.78 6.40
C SER A 506 7.64 15.47 5.12
N GLY A 507 8.33 15.40 3.98
CA GLY A 507 7.70 14.98 2.73
C GLY A 507 7.40 13.48 2.72
N ILE A 508 8.35 12.69 3.22
CA ILE A 508 8.25 11.23 3.32
C ILE A 508 8.62 10.80 4.75
N VAL A 509 7.81 9.93 5.33
CA VAL A 509 8.05 9.28 6.63
C VAL A 509 7.92 7.77 6.47
N LEU A 510 9.00 7.04 6.77
CA LEU A 510 9.01 5.57 6.90
C LEU A 510 9.46 5.23 8.32
N ASN A 511 8.57 4.73 9.16
CA ASN A 511 8.84 4.46 10.57
C ASN A 511 8.31 3.09 11.00
N GLY A 512 9.19 2.09 11.13
CA GLY A 512 8.80 0.73 11.48
C GLY A 512 8.01 0.07 10.35
N THR A 513 8.64 -0.09 9.18
CA THR A 513 7.97 -0.57 7.97
C THR A 513 8.06 -2.09 7.74
N GLY A 514 8.50 -2.84 8.75
CA GLY A 514 8.78 -4.26 8.64
C GLY A 514 10.03 -4.59 7.81
N ALA A 515 10.24 -5.88 7.53
CA ALA A 515 11.43 -6.40 6.86
C ALA A 515 11.13 -7.11 5.51
N SER A 516 9.94 -6.91 4.96
CA SER A 516 9.47 -7.65 3.77
C SER A 516 9.76 -6.91 2.46
N GLY A 517 9.51 -5.60 2.40
CA GLY A 517 9.77 -4.76 1.23
C GLY A 517 10.10 -3.32 1.61
N GLY A 518 10.41 -2.50 0.60
CA GLY A 518 10.84 -1.10 0.77
C GLY A 518 10.11 -0.12 -0.14
N LEU A 519 10.43 1.16 0.03
CA LEU A 519 10.00 2.23 -0.87
C LEU A 519 11.02 2.43 -2.00
N THR A 520 10.55 2.48 -3.24
CA THR A 520 11.34 2.88 -4.42
C THR A 520 10.68 4.08 -5.10
N VAL A 521 11.39 5.20 -5.15
CA VAL A 521 11.06 6.35 -5.99
C VAL A 521 11.93 6.30 -7.23
N THR A 522 11.32 6.04 -8.38
CA THR A 522 12.00 5.68 -9.63
C THR A 522 12.44 6.87 -10.46
N GLY A 523 11.66 7.96 -10.46
CA GLY A 523 11.80 9.04 -11.42
C GLY A 523 11.67 8.56 -12.87
N THR A 524 12.04 9.42 -13.80
CA THR A 524 12.09 9.14 -15.25
C THR A 524 13.52 9.23 -15.81
N GLY A 525 14.50 9.56 -14.97
CA GLY A 525 15.87 9.89 -15.37
C GLY A 525 16.10 11.37 -15.71
N ALA A 526 15.03 12.15 -15.92
CA ALA A 526 15.13 13.62 -15.98
C ALA A 526 15.35 14.22 -14.59
N ALA A 527 16.01 15.38 -14.51
CA ALA A 527 16.22 16.08 -13.24
C ALA A 527 14.89 16.33 -12.51
N ASN A 528 14.87 16.08 -11.19
CA ASN A 528 13.72 16.27 -10.29
C ASN A 528 12.49 15.39 -10.63
N SER A 529 12.60 14.45 -11.56
CA SER A 529 11.47 13.60 -11.96
C SER A 529 11.04 12.57 -10.91
N GLY A 530 11.84 12.38 -9.86
CA GLY A 530 11.46 11.65 -8.64
C GLY A 530 10.56 12.46 -7.71
N GLY A 531 10.25 13.72 -8.06
CA GLY A 531 9.47 14.64 -7.25
C GLY A 531 10.33 15.65 -6.49
N THR A 532 9.67 16.67 -5.94
CA THR A 532 10.31 17.76 -5.20
C THR A 532 9.72 17.86 -3.79
N ILE A 533 10.58 17.70 -2.78
CA ILE A 533 10.27 17.92 -1.37
C ILE A 533 10.91 19.26 -0.98
N GLN A 534 10.13 20.20 -0.47
CA GLN A 534 10.68 21.52 -0.18
C GLN A 534 10.03 22.23 1.00
N ASN A 535 10.77 23.18 1.58
CA ASN A 535 10.32 24.03 2.67
C ASN A 535 9.78 23.24 3.86
N THR A 536 10.38 22.07 4.16
CA THR A 536 9.87 21.23 5.25
C THR A 536 10.23 21.83 6.60
N THR A 537 9.32 21.75 7.56
CA THR A 537 9.54 22.25 8.93
C THR A 537 10.29 21.26 9.82
N GLY A 538 10.79 20.17 9.24
CA GLY A 538 11.71 19.22 9.83
C GLY A 538 12.57 18.56 8.75
N VAL A 539 12.83 17.26 8.91
CA VAL A 539 13.58 16.44 7.94
C VAL A 539 12.78 16.29 6.64
N GLY A 540 13.42 16.39 5.47
CA GLY A 540 12.77 16.17 4.17
C GLY A 540 12.24 14.74 4.01
N ILE A 541 13.13 13.75 4.18
CA ILE A 541 12.84 12.31 4.18
C ILE A 541 13.29 11.70 5.51
N SER A 542 12.31 11.28 6.33
CA SER A 542 12.55 10.68 7.64
C SER A 542 12.46 9.16 7.58
N LEU A 543 13.54 8.48 7.97
CA LEU A 543 13.67 7.02 7.93
C LEU A 543 13.99 6.46 9.32
N ALA A 544 13.18 5.52 9.78
CA ALA A 544 13.38 4.80 11.04
C ALA A 544 12.94 3.35 10.88
N SER A 545 13.83 2.39 11.16
CA SER A 545 13.49 0.95 11.15
C SER A 545 12.81 0.52 9.83
N THR A 546 13.50 0.74 8.71
CA THR A 546 12.97 0.49 7.36
C THR A 546 13.97 -0.26 6.48
N LEU A 547 13.46 -0.98 5.48
CA LEU A 547 14.24 -1.83 4.59
C LEU A 547 14.33 -1.22 3.18
N SER A 548 15.55 -1.07 2.69
CA SER A 548 15.94 -0.74 1.32
C SER A 548 15.21 0.46 0.69
N PRO A 549 15.02 1.60 1.38
CA PRO A 549 14.52 2.80 0.73
C PRO A 549 15.48 3.27 -0.37
N SER A 550 14.93 3.54 -1.56
CA SER A 550 15.67 3.97 -2.75
C SER A 550 15.02 5.19 -3.40
N PHE A 551 15.81 6.22 -3.64
CA PHE A 551 15.35 7.50 -4.19
C PHE A 551 16.16 7.87 -5.42
N SER A 552 15.51 7.99 -6.57
CA SER A 552 16.13 8.39 -7.83
C SER A 552 15.57 9.72 -8.33
N SER A 553 16.45 10.64 -8.74
CA SER A 553 16.05 11.95 -9.31
C SER A 553 15.13 12.79 -8.43
N VAL A 554 15.22 12.64 -7.10
CA VAL A 554 14.46 13.45 -6.13
C VAL A 554 15.18 14.78 -5.88
N ARG A 555 14.42 15.87 -5.78
CA ARG A 555 14.92 17.18 -5.31
C ARG A 555 14.44 17.44 -3.89
N ILE A 556 15.34 17.82 -3.00
CA ILE A 556 15.05 18.26 -1.64
C ILE A 556 15.59 19.70 -1.47
N LEU A 557 14.77 20.63 -0.98
CA LEU A 557 15.14 22.05 -0.90
C LEU A 557 14.65 22.71 0.40
N ASN A 558 15.50 23.49 1.06
CA ASN A 558 15.15 24.32 2.22
C ASN A 558 14.47 23.53 3.35
N THR A 559 15.20 22.59 3.96
CA THR A 559 14.70 21.81 5.10
C THR A 559 15.19 22.45 6.40
N THR A 560 14.35 22.53 7.44
CA THR A 560 14.84 22.96 8.77
C THR A 560 15.65 21.87 9.48
N GLY A 561 15.44 20.60 9.13
CA GLY A 561 16.32 19.50 9.52
C GLY A 561 17.22 19.04 8.35
N SER A 562 17.72 17.82 8.44
CA SER A 562 18.44 17.15 7.35
C SER A 562 17.58 16.95 6.09
N GLY A 563 18.21 16.87 4.92
CA GLY A 563 17.49 16.50 3.69
C GLY A 563 16.94 15.07 3.79
N VAL A 564 17.81 14.13 4.16
CA VAL A 564 17.49 12.75 4.52
C VAL A 564 18.07 12.46 5.91
N HIS A 565 17.28 11.92 6.82
CA HIS A 565 17.77 11.44 8.12
C HIS A 565 17.31 10.00 8.38
N GLY A 566 18.24 9.13 8.78
CA GLY A 566 17.97 7.70 8.95
C GLY A 566 18.51 7.08 10.23
N THR A 567 17.69 6.20 10.84
CA THR A 567 18.09 5.32 11.95
C THR A 567 17.56 3.90 11.74
N GLN A 568 18.33 2.86 12.12
CA GLN A 568 17.95 1.45 11.90
C GLN A 568 17.53 1.13 10.45
N VAL A 569 18.18 1.75 9.47
CA VAL A 569 17.90 1.49 8.05
C VAL A 569 18.72 0.27 7.59
N THR A 570 18.12 -0.63 6.82
CA THR A 570 18.85 -1.75 6.19
C THR A 570 18.87 -1.55 4.69
N ASN A 571 20.05 -1.37 4.12
CA ASN A 571 20.30 -0.88 2.75
C ASN A 571 19.73 0.51 2.48
N PHE A 572 20.42 1.30 1.66
CA PHE A 572 19.96 2.64 1.28
C PHE A 572 20.47 3.02 -0.11
N SER A 573 19.65 3.74 -0.89
CA SER A 573 20.09 4.32 -2.17
C SER A 573 19.56 5.73 -2.40
N PHE A 574 20.44 6.66 -2.77
CA PHE A 574 20.11 8.01 -3.23
C PHE A 574 20.88 8.30 -4.52
N LEU A 575 20.17 8.40 -5.63
CA LEU A 575 20.72 8.35 -6.99
C LEU A 575 20.28 9.55 -7.82
N ASN A 576 21.23 10.24 -8.46
CA ASN A 576 20.97 11.32 -9.41
C ASN A 576 20.02 12.42 -8.88
N GLY A 577 19.97 12.61 -7.56
CA GLY A 577 19.13 13.57 -6.88
C GLY A 577 19.85 14.89 -6.59
N ALA A 578 19.10 15.83 -6.02
CA ALA A 578 19.65 17.10 -5.54
C ALA A 578 19.11 17.41 -4.13
N ILE A 579 20.00 17.85 -3.24
CA ILE A 579 19.62 18.36 -1.91
C ILE A 579 20.29 19.71 -1.74
N ASP A 580 19.53 20.74 -1.38
CA ASP A 580 20.02 22.11 -1.23
C ASP A 580 19.39 22.79 -0.02
N GLY A 581 20.21 23.41 0.83
CA GLY A 581 19.74 24.14 2.02
C GLY A 581 19.17 23.23 3.10
N SER A 582 20.04 22.51 3.82
CA SER A 582 19.65 21.66 4.95
C SER A 582 20.02 22.33 6.28
N ASN A 583 19.05 22.40 7.19
CA ASN A 583 19.07 23.17 8.43
C ASN A 583 19.18 24.69 8.16
N GLU A 584 18.13 25.20 7.50
CA GLU A 584 17.96 26.64 7.22
C GLU A 584 17.50 27.44 8.45
N ASP A 585 17.00 26.78 9.52
CA ASP A 585 16.67 27.48 10.76
C ASP A 585 17.91 27.91 11.56
N GLY A 586 19.09 27.39 11.18
CA GLY A 586 20.37 27.72 11.76
C GLY A 586 20.59 27.12 13.15
N ASN A 587 19.76 26.18 13.59
CA ASN A 587 19.93 25.53 14.87
C ASN A 587 21.26 24.75 14.90
N ALA A 588 22.14 25.08 15.84
CA ALA A 588 23.47 24.47 15.95
C ALA A 588 23.52 23.23 16.85
N THR A 589 22.40 22.82 17.46
CA THR A 589 22.39 21.70 18.42
C THR A 589 22.19 20.33 17.77
N THR A 590 21.81 20.28 16.50
CA THR A 590 21.61 19.06 15.71
C THR A 590 22.55 19.08 14.51
N GLU A 591 23.32 18.01 14.31
CA GLU A 591 24.27 17.87 13.19
C GLU A 591 23.55 17.54 11.88
N ASP A 592 22.66 18.42 11.46
CA ASP A 592 21.84 18.22 10.27
C ASP A 592 22.65 18.37 8.98
N SER A 593 22.46 17.40 8.10
CA SER A 593 23.26 17.20 6.90
C SER A 593 22.36 17.06 5.67
N ASN A 594 22.91 17.11 4.45
CA ASN A 594 22.07 16.78 3.30
C ASN A 594 21.60 15.31 3.39
N ILE A 595 22.52 14.38 3.72
CA ILE A 595 22.21 12.99 4.05
C ILE A 595 22.85 12.63 5.40
N ALA A 596 22.03 12.26 6.38
CA ALA A 596 22.43 12.05 7.76
C ALA A 596 22.04 10.64 8.27
N PHE A 597 23.05 9.84 8.61
CA PHE A 597 22.93 8.61 9.40
C PHE A 597 23.82 8.71 10.63
N ASN A 598 23.57 9.71 11.48
CA ASN A 598 24.48 10.16 12.54
C ASN A 598 23.78 10.35 13.91
N SER A 599 22.73 9.59 14.19
CA SER A 599 22.15 9.60 15.54
C SER A 599 23.11 8.94 16.53
N THR A 600 23.63 9.73 17.48
CA THR A 600 24.64 9.28 18.47
C THR A 600 24.10 9.14 19.89
N ALA A 601 22.84 9.50 20.16
CA ALA A 601 22.28 9.60 21.51
C ALA A 601 22.43 8.33 22.38
N ALA A 602 22.30 7.14 21.79
CA ALA A 602 22.38 5.87 22.52
C ALA A 602 23.75 5.18 22.41
N LEU A 603 24.63 5.62 21.51
CA LEU A 603 25.93 5.00 21.17
C LEU A 603 25.89 3.47 20.95
N THR A 604 24.74 2.89 20.64
CA THR A 604 24.55 1.42 20.59
C THR A 604 23.66 0.98 19.44
N GLN A 605 22.99 1.91 18.78
CA GLN A 605 22.05 1.64 17.70
C GLN A 605 22.76 1.72 16.34
N PRO A 606 22.52 0.79 15.40
CA PRO A 606 22.92 0.98 14.02
C PRO A 606 22.00 2.01 13.35
N ASN A 607 22.57 3.05 12.73
CA ASN A 607 21.83 4.02 11.94
C ASN A 607 21.53 3.50 10.52
N VAL A 608 22.49 2.84 9.89
CA VAL A 608 22.31 2.12 8.62
C VAL A 608 23.23 0.89 8.53
N THR A 609 22.72 -0.21 7.98
CA THR A 609 23.45 -1.47 7.76
C THR A 609 23.27 -1.98 6.33
N GLY A 610 24.01 -3.00 5.94
CA GLY A 610 23.94 -3.58 4.59
C GLY A 610 24.65 -2.72 3.56
N ALA A 611 24.06 -2.58 2.36
CA ALA A 611 24.64 -1.84 1.25
C ALA A 611 24.11 -0.40 1.16
N VAL A 612 25.01 0.58 1.05
CA VAL A 612 24.67 2.01 0.93
C VAL A 612 25.20 2.55 -0.39
N THR A 613 24.34 3.16 -1.20
CA THR A 613 24.73 3.77 -2.48
C THR A 613 24.26 5.22 -2.56
N ILE A 614 25.20 6.16 -2.67
CA ILE A 614 24.95 7.59 -2.84
C ILE A 614 25.72 8.02 -4.08
N THR A 615 25.06 8.10 -5.24
CA THR A 615 25.75 8.32 -6.52
C THR A 615 25.08 9.35 -7.43
N GLY A 616 25.91 10.18 -8.08
CA GLY A 616 25.45 11.11 -9.12
C GLY A 616 24.69 12.33 -8.58
N ASN A 617 24.79 12.62 -7.28
CA ASN A 617 23.97 13.64 -6.63
C ASN A 617 24.62 15.02 -6.62
N THR A 618 23.80 16.07 -6.53
CA THR A 618 24.23 17.43 -6.21
C THR A 618 23.78 17.78 -4.80
N LEU A 619 24.71 17.89 -3.85
CA LEU A 619 24.47 18.11 -2.43
C LEU A 619 25.07 19.47 -2.05
N THR A 620 24.24 20.47 -1.80
CA THR A 620 24.69 21.84 -1.59
C THR A 620 24.15 22.46 -0.31
N ASN A 621 24.92 23.40 0.24
CA ASN A 621 24.51 24.27 1.35
C ASN A 621 23.95 23.50 2.56
N ALA A 622 24.57 22.37 2.94
CA ALA A 622 24.30 21.77 4.25
C ALA A 622 24.96 22.59 5.35
N ARG A 623 24.25 22.77 6.48
CA ARG A 623 24.84 23.41 7.66
C ARG A 623 26.00 22.61 8.25
N PHE A 624 25.89 21.29 8.35
CA PHE A 624 26.98 20.43 8.81
C PHE A 624 27.62 19.66 7.66
N HIS A 625 27.12 18.46 7.35
CA HIS A 625 27.79 17.56 6.41
C HIS A 625 27.06 17.46 5.08
N GLY A 626 27.81 17.24 4.01
CA GLY A 626 27.19 16.80 2.76
C GLY A 626 26.60 15.39 2.91
N VAL A 627 27.43 14.44 3.33
CA VAL A 627 27.01 13.08 3.71
C VAL A 627 27.67 12.72 5.03
N GLU A 628 26.89 12.24 5.99
CA GLU A 628 27.42 11.70 7.25
C GLU A 628 26.84 10.30 7.50
N ILE A 629 27.72 9.33 7.69
CA ILE A 629 27.39 7.99 8.17
C ILE A 629 28.23 7.74 9.41
N GLU A 630 27.62 7.86 10.58
CA GLU A 630 28.24 7.59 11.86
C GLU A 630 27.50 6.46 12.59
N GLN A 631 28.21 5.40 12.94
CA GLN A 631 27.63 4.18 13.50
C GLN A 631 28.44 3.70 14.71
N TYR A 632 27.76 3.14 15.71
CA TYR A 632 28.37 2.50 16.88
C TYR A 632 28.04 0.99 17.00
N ALA A 633 27.23 0.48 16.06
CA ALA A 633 26.83 -0.92 15.94
C ALA A 633 26.49 -1.26 14.48
N GLY A 634 26.38 -2.55 14.16
CA GLY A 634 25.93 -3.04 12.85
C GLY A 634 27.06 -3.28 11.83
N ASN A 635 26.70 -3.74 10.64
CA ASN A 635 27.65 -4.02 9.56
C ASN A 635 27.23 -3.31 8.27
N LEU A 636 28.12 -2.48 7.74
CA LEU A 636 28.08 -1.94 6.38
C LEU A 636 28.87 -2.88 5.48
N SER A 637 28.16 -3.64 4.65
CA SER A 637 28.77 -4.63 3.77
C SER A 637 29.43 -4.00 2.55
N ASP A 638 28.87 -2.91 2.04
CA ASP A 638 29.40 -2.14 0.91
C ASP A 638 28.87 -0.70 0.95
N VAL A 639 29.77 0.28 0.92
CA VAL A 639 29.41 1.71 0.88
C VAL A 639 29.95 2.30 -0.42
N THR A 640 29.08 2.76 -1.31
CA THR A 640 29.48 3.46 -2.54
C THR A 640 29.00 4.91 -2.48
N ILE A 641 29.94 5.85 -2.35
CA ILE A 641 29.70 7.29 -2.44
C ILE A 641 30.47 7.81 -3.65
N SER A 642 29.79 7.96 -4.79
CA SER A 642 30.50 8.23 -6.05
C SER A 642 29.87 9.28 -6.96
N ASN A 643 30.70 9.99 -7.73
CA ASN A 643 30.24 10.94 -8.74
C ASN A 643 29.30 12.03 -8.19
N ASN A 644 29.42 12.38 -6.91
CA ASN A 644 28.61 13.42 -6.29
C ASN A 644 29.32 14.77 -6.36
N THR A 645 28.56 15.85 -6.49
CA THR A 645 29.05 17.22 -6.26
C THR A 645 28.57 17.67 -4.89
N LEU A 646 29.50 17.90 -3.96
CA LEU A 646 29.23 18.36 -2.60
C LEU A 646 29.83 19.76 -2.44
N THR A 647 28.99 20.77 -2.21
CA THR A 647 29.44 22.16 -2.05
C THR A 647 28.78 22.86 -0.89
N SER A 648 29.55 23.31 0.10
CA SER A 648 29.00 24.14 1.17
C SER A 648 29.31 25.63 0.99
N SER A 649 28.78 26.43 1.91
CA SER A 649 29.08 27.85 2.00
C SER A 649 30.56 28.07 2.32
N THR A 650 31.09 29.24 1.97
CA THR A 650 32.46 29.63 2.35
C THR A 650 32.54 30.22 3.75
N SER A 651 31.45 30.22 4.52
CA SER A 651 31.37 30.74 5.88
C SER A 651 31.32 29.60 6.89
N ALA A 652 32.28 29.54 7.80
CA ALA A 652 32.29 28.56 8.89
C ALA A 652 31.05 28.67 9.81
N ALA A 653 30.36 29.82 9.84
CA ALA A 653 29.14 29.98 10.64
C ALA A 653 27.96 29.16 10.10
N THR A 654 27.94 28.89 8.79
CA THR A 654 26.87 28.14 8.10
C THR A 654 27.38 26.88 7.40
N SER A 655 28.64 26.52 7.59
CA SER A 655 29.26 25.26 7.15
C SER A 655 30.17 24.75 8.27
N GLN A 656 29.61 23.98 9.19
CA GLN A 656 30.26 23.52 10.43
C GLN A 656 30.81 22.09 10.35
N GLY A 657 30.39 21.30 9.35
CA GLY A 657 30.80 19.91 9.20
C GLY A 657 31.67 19.65 7.98
N SER A 658 31.72 18.38 7.58
CA SER A 658 32.62 17.85 6.56
C SER A 658 31.89 17.55 5.25
N GLY A 659 32.63 17.41 4.15
CA GLY A 659 32.03 16.98 2.87
C GLY A 659 31.40 15.59 2.99
N ILE A 660 32.22 14.60 3.34
CA ILE A 660 31.81 13.20 3.50
C ILE A 660 32.39 12.65 4.80
N GLY A 661 31.57 12.12 5.68
CA GLY A 661 31.97 11.32 6.85
C GLY A 661 31.49 9.88 6.75
N LEU A 662 32.42 8.95 6.94
CA LEU A 662 32.19 7.52 7.13
C LEU A 662 32.91 7.09 8.39
N ILE A 663 32.15 6.99 9.47
CA ILE A 663 32.61 6.79 10.83
C ILE A 663 32.00 5.51 11.40
N ALA A 664 32.84 4.58 11.83
CA ALA A 664 32.40 3.32 12.43
C ALA A 664 33.17 3.02 13.71
N PHE A 665 32.54 3.31 14.84
CA PHE A 665 33.13 3.08 16.15
C PHE A 665 32.55 1.86 16.85
N ALA A 666 33.29 1.39 17.86
CA ALA A 666 32.82 0.39 18.80
C ALA A 666 32.67 0.99 20.21
N THR A 667 31.81 0.37 21.01
CA THR A 667 31.67 0.61 22.44
C THR A 667 32.10 -0.64 23.21
N ALA A 668 31.97 -0.61 24.55
CA ALA A 668 32.15 -1.76 25.44
C ALA A 668 31.43 -3.03 24.96
N THR A 669 30.25 -2.89 24.35
CA THR A 669 29.32 -4.01 24.07
C THR A 669 28.95 -4.15 22.59
N THR A 670 29.17 -3.13 21.77
CA THR A 670 28.79 -3.12 20.35
C THR A 670 29.95 -2.73 19.45
N ALA A 671 29.91 -3.15 18.19
CA ALA A 671 30.85 -2.70 17.15
C ALA A 671 30.12 -2.40 15.84
N ALA A 672 30.39 -1.22 15.29
CA ALA A 672 30.15 -0.95 13.89
C ALA A 672 31.30 -1.51 13.04
N ASN A 673 30.96 -2.11 11.91
CA ASN A 673 31.90 -2.67 10.95
C ASN A 673 31.66 -2.10 9.56
N VAL A 674 32.73 -1.80 8.84
CA VAL A 674 32.70 -1.49 7.41
C VAL A 674 33.57 -2.52 6.70
N THR A 675 32.93 -3.39 5.92
CA THR A 675 33.63 -4.44 5.18
C THR A 675 34.45 -3.85 4.02
N ARG A 676 33.80 -3.00 3.21
CA ARG A 676 34.43 -2.25 2.12
C ARG A 676 33.69 -0.95 1.83
N ALA A 677 34.39 0.00 1.23
CA ALA A 677 33.78 1.24 0.76
C ALA A 677 34.50 1.77 -0.49
N THR A 678 33.75 2.39 -1.39
CA THR A 678 34.23 3.13 -2.56
C THR A 678 33.75 4.57 -2.47
N ILE A 679 34.63 5.49 -2.09
CA ILE A 679 34.42 6.93 -2.10
C ILE A 679 35.17 7.48 -3.30
N SER A 680 34.48 7.63 -4.45
CA SER A 680 35.18 7.90 -5.71
C SER A 680 34.60 8.99 -6.60
N ASN A 681 35.46 9.71 -7.31
CA ASN A 681 35.08 10.71 -8.31
C ASN A 681 34.11 11.78 -7.77
N ASN A 682 34.14 12.06 -6.47
CA ASN A 682 33.34 13.13 -5.88
C ASN A 682 34.07 14.47 -6.05
N VAL A 683 33.29 15.54 -6.23
CA VAL A 683 33.75 16.92 -6.19
C VAL A 683 33.34 17.50 -4.84
N VAL A 684 34.28 17.66 -3.92
CA VAL A 684 34.06 18.25 -2.60
C VAL A 684 34.68 19.64 -2.58
N THR A 685 33.85 20.67 -2.53
CA THR A 685 34.32 22.05 -2.50
C THR A 685 33.71 22.84 -1.36
N ASN A 686 34.51 23.67 -0.71
CA ASN A 686 34.08 24.56 0.38
C ASN A 686 33.46 23.81 1.57
N PHE A 687 34.26 23.62 2.62
CA PHE A 687 33.83 23.13 3.93
C PHE A 687 34.72 23.78 5.00
N PRO A 688 34.57 25.10 5.25
CA PRO A 688 35.47 25.87 6.10
C PRO A 688 35.42 25.50 7.59
N GLY A 689 34.37 24.80 8.05
CA GLY A 689 34.27 24.31 9.43
C GLY A 689 34.80 22.89 9.66
N GLY A 690 35.08 22.12 8.59
CA GLY A 690 35.38 20.69 8.72
C GLY A 690 36.33 20.13 7.67
N LEU A 691 36.20 18.83 7.42
CA LEU A 691 37.08 18.03 6.57
C LEU A 691 36.53 17.92 5.14
N GLY A 692 37.37 17.54 4.19
CA GLY A 692 36.89 17.10 2.87
C GLY A 692 36.21 15.74 2.96
N ILE A 693 36.98 14.70 3.28
CA ILE A 693 36.55 13.32 3.44
C ILE A 693 37.13 12.76 4.74
N GLN A 694 36.28 12.19 5.60
CA GLN A 694 36.65 11.48 6.81
C GLN A 694 36.25 10.01 6.67
N ALA A 695 37.23 9.12 6.75
CA ALA A 695 37.05 7.67 6.80
C ALA A 695 37.73 7.15 8.06
N GLN A 696 36.94 6.91 9.10
CA GLN A 696 37.46 6.63 10.43
C GLN A 696 36.78 5.42 11.06
N GLY A 697 37.58 4.53 11.64
CA GLY A 697 37.08 3.41 12.41
C GLY A 697 37.82 3.18 13.71
N GLY A 698 37.40 2.17 14.47
CA GLY A 698 38.11 1.70 15.65
C GLY A 698 37.31 1.78 16.93
N ASN A 699 37.98 1.47 18.03
CA ASN A 699 37.43 1.50 19.37
C ASN A 699 38.33 2.40 20.21
N ALA A 700 37.90 3.64 20.46
CA ALA A 700 38.71 4.64 21.15
C ALA A 700 39.12 4.21 22.57
N ASP A 701 38.36 3.29 23.18
CA ASP A 701 38.75 2.64 24.44
C ASP A 701 39.64 1.41 24.17
N ALA A 702 40.95 1.61 24.25
CA ALA A 702 41.93 0.54 24.05
C ALA A 702 41.83 -0.62 25.07
N GLY A 703 41.17 -0.40 26.23
CA GLY A 703 40.99 -1.41 27.28
C GLY A 703 39.90 -2.45 26.97
N ASN A 704 39.02 -2.16 26.02
CA ASN A 704 37.93 -3.03 25.61
C ASN A 704 38.41 -4.11 24.62
N ALA A 705 37.87 -5.34 24.73
CA ALA A 705 38.23 -6.47 23.87
C ALA A 705 37.61 -6.43 22.46
N THR A 706 36.61 -5.58 22.23
CA THR A 706 35.88 -5.51 20.96
C THR A 706 36.76 -4.93 19.84
N VAL A 707 36.95 -5.68 18.75
CA VAL A 707 37.76 -5.31 17.57
C VAL A 707 36.84 -5.02 16.38
N PRO A 708 36.51 -3.74 16.08
CA PRO A 708 35.78 -3.39 14.88
C PRO A 708 36.66 -3.49 13.62
N THR A 709 36.01 -3.70 12.48
CA THR A 709 36.64 -3.79 11.16
C THR A 709 36.33 -2.56 10.30
N PHE A 710 37.34 -2.02 9.64
CA PHE A 710 37.23 -0.90 8.70
C PHE A 710 38.03 -1.20 7.43
N GLY A 711 37.59 -2.24 6.72
CA GLY A 711 38.40 -3.01 5.80
C GLY A 711 39.25 -4.09 6.51
N VAL A 712 39.84 -4.98 5.72
CA VAL A 712 40.67 -6.09 6.21
C VAL A 712 42.12 -5.89 5.73
N PRO A 713 43.10 -5.67 6.63
CA PRO A 713 44.50 -5.45 6.25
C PRO A 713 45.00 -6.51 5.27
N GLY A 714 45.58 -6.06 4.15
CA GLY A 714 46.11 -6.94 3.10
C GLY A 714 45.08 -7.60 2.17
N SER A 715 43.76 -7.42 2.41
CA SER A 715 42.73 -7.92 1.50
C SER A 715 42.68 -7.08 0.21
N PRO A 716 42.54 -7.71 -0.98
CA PRO A 716 42.38 -6.99 -2.23
C PRO A 716 40.94 -6.49 -2.48
N THR A 717 39.96 -6.97 -1.70
CA THR A 717 38.52 -6.69 -1.94
C THR A 717 37.85 -5.98 -0.76
N ASP A 718 38.31 -6.22 0.46
CA ASP A 718 37.78 -5.59 1.66
C ASP A 718 38.64 -4.37 2.00
N VAL A 719 38.46 -3.33 1.18
CA VAL A 719 39.24 -2.09 1.17
C VAL A 719 38.32 -0.88 1.26
N ILE A 720 38.80 0.15 1.93
CA ILE A 720 38.24 1.50 1.92
C ILE A 720 38.97 2.30 0.85
N ALA A 721 38.40 2.35 -0.35
CA ALA A 721 38.95 3.03 -1.51
C ALA A 721 38.46 4.48 -1.58
N ILE A 722 39.38 5.43 -1.44
CA ILE A 722 39.16 6.88 -1.59
C ILE A 722 39.91 7.31 -2.85
N THR A 723 39.21 7.35 -3.99
CA THR A 723 39.89 7.47 -5.30
C THR A 723 39.30 8.48 -6.26
N GLY A 724 40.13 9.19 -7.03
CA GLY A 724 39.61 10.08 -8.09
C GLY A 724 38.89 11.33 -7.58
N ASN A 725 38.90 11.63 -6.28
CA ASN A 725 38.14 12.76 -5.73
C ASN A 725 38.85 14.08 -6.00
N ARG A 726 38.07 15.14 -6.25
CA ARG A 726 38.52 16.53 -6.29
C ARG A 726 38.12 17.19 -4.97
N ILE A 727 39.09 17.71 -4.23
CA ILE A 727 38.86 18.36 -2.94
C ILE A 727 39.51 19.73 -2.93
N ALA A 728 38.73 20.79 -2.77
CA ALA A 728 39.28 22.14 -2.79
C ALA A 728 38.52 23.15 -1.92
N GLY A 729 39.26 23.95 -1.17
CA GLY A 729 38.73 25.25 -0.71
C GLY A 729 38.59 26.22 -1.89
N GLN A 730 37.71 27.20 -1.76
CA GLN A 730 37.46 28.21 -2.81
C GLN A 730 38.75 28.99 -3.14
N SER A 731 39.54 29.32 -2.13
CA SER A 731 40.75 30.13 -2.26
C SER A 731 41.70 29.93 -1.08
N ALA A 732 42.89 30.53 -1.15
CA ALA A 732 43.85 30.52 -0.04
C ALA A 732 43.32 31.19 1.25
N VAL A 733 42.23 31.96 1.17
CA VAL A 733 41.54 32.56 2.32
C VAL A 733 40.40 31.66 2.81
N ASN A 734 39.61 31.12 1.88
CA ASN A 734 38.45 30.28 2.16
C ASN A 734 38.80 28.80 1.92
N ARG A 735 39.50 28.22 2.88
CA ARG A 735 40.03 26.85 2.81
C ARG A 735 38.98 25.82 3.23
N ILE A 736 39.25 24.54 2.96
CA ILE A 736 38.71 23.46 3.80
C ILE A 736 39.24 23.67 5.23
N GLY A 737 38.37 23.59 6.21
CA GLY A 737 38.65 23.98 7.61
C GLY A 737 39.73 23.15 8.28
N ALA A 738 39.87 21.90 7.86
CA ALA A 738 40.81 20.93 8.41
C ALA A 738 41.56 20.19 7.27
N GLU A 739 41.78 18.88 7.40
CA GLU A 739 42.37 18.02 6.37
C GLU A 739 41.45 17.79 5.16
N ALA A 740 42.05 17.52 3.99
CA ALA A 740 41.29 17.11 2.81
C ALA A 740 40.79 15.67 2.93
N ILE A 741 41.66 14.74 3.33
CA ILE A 741 41.34 13.32 3.52
C ILE A 741 41.90 12.86 4.85
N VAL A 742 41.06 12.25 5.68
CA VAL A 742 41.45 11.51 6.89
C VAL A 742 41.10 10.04 6.70
N ALA A 743 42.10 9.18 6.88
CA ALA A 743 41.95 7.73 6.85
C ALA A 743 42.62 7.13 8.10
N LEU A 744 41.83 6.82 9.12
CA LEU A 744 42.34 6.53 10.46
C LEU A 744 41.64 5.33 11.10
N VAL A 745 42.41 4.51 11.82
CA VAL A 745 41.87 3.61 12.85
C VAL A 745 42.39 4.05 14.21
N ASN A 746 41.47 4.39 15.13
CA ASN A 746 41.81 4.89 16.46
C ASN A 746 41.54 3.86 17.56
N GLY A 747 42.46 3.73 18.51
CA GLY A 747 42.38 2.79 19.62
C GLY A 747 42.53 1.33 19.17
N ARG A 748 41.53 0.47 19.35
CA ARG A 748 41.59 -0.94 18.91
C ARG A 748 40.80 -1.14 17.61
N GLY A 749 41.37 -1.85 16.65
CA GLY A 749 40.67 -2.16 15.40
C GLY A 749 41.60 -2.56 14.27
N GLN A 750 41.04 -2.71 13.08
CA GLN A 750 41.80 -2.98 11.86
C GLN A 750 41.34 -2.11 10.69
N GLY A 751 42.25 -1.80 9.77
CA GLY A 751 41.96 -0.93 8.63
C GLY A 751 42.70 -1.31 7.35
N ASN A 752 42.04 -1.11 6.21
CA ASN A 752 42.65 -1.28 4.90
C ASN A 752 42.24 -0.15 3.95
N PHE A 753 43.20 0.69 3.55
CA PHE A 753 42.92 1.91 2.81
C PHE A 753 43.63 1.96 1.46
N ASN A 754 42.92 2.44 0.43
CA ASN A 754 43.50 2.82 -0.85
C ASN A 754 43.13 4.28 -1.16
N ILE A 755 44.08 5.18 -0.99
CA ILE A 755 43.93 6.62 -1.22
C ILE A 755 44.70 6.98 -2.50
N SER A 756 44.05 6.86 -3.65
CA SER A 756 44.74 7.00 -4.93
C SER A 756 44.07 7.87 -5.96
N ASN A 757 44.87 8.49 -6.83
CA ASN A 757 44.38 9.31 -7.94
C ASN A 757 43.49 10.49 -7.51
N ASN A 758 43.60 10.97 -6.28
CA ASN A 758 42.85 12.15 -5.83
C ASN A 758 43.57 13.42 -6.31
N GLY A 759 42.79 14.33 -6.89
CA GLY A 759 43.29 15.49 -7.62
C GLY A 759 43.92 15.14 -8.97
N THR A 760 43.98 16.13 -9.85
CA THR A 760 44.68 16.07 -11.14
C THR A 760 45.58 17.29 -11.28
N VAL A 761 46.45 17.34 -12.29
CA VAL A 761 47.26 18.54 -12.58
C VAL A 761 46.39 19.78 -12.79
N ALA A 762 45.24 19.63 -13.45
CA ALA A 762 44.30 20.73 -13.67
C ALA A 762 43.46 21.08 -12.43
N ASN A 763 43.16 20.09 -11.59
CA ASN A 763 42.32 20.24 -10.40
C ASN A 763 42.94 19.47 -9.22
N PRO A 764 44.02 19.97 -8.61
CA PRO A 764 44.70 19.29 -7.52
C PRO A 764 43.88 19.32 -6.22
N ILE A 765 44.25 18.49 -5.23
CA ILE A 765 43.85 18.76 -3.85
C ILE A 765 44.50 20.08 -3.43
N THR A 766 43.69 21.08 -3.04
CA THR A 766 44.20 22.44 -2.81
C THR A 766 43.38 23.26 -1.82
N HIS A 767 44.00 24.30 -1.26
CA HIS A 767 43.40 25.22 -0.30
C HIS A 767 42.78 24.50 0.90
N VAL A 768 43.60 23.72 1.59
CA VAL A 768 43.23 23.00 2.83
C VAL A 768 43.95 23.65 4.01
N THR A 769 43.33 23.75 5.18
CA THR A 769 44.00 24.38 6.34
C THR A 769 45.05 23.44 6.94
N GLY A 770 44.68 22.16 7.10
CA GLY A 770 45.50 21.12 7.71
C GLY A 770 46.31 20.29 6.72
N THR A 771 46.66 19.08 7.12
CA THR A 771 47.37 18.13 6.27
C THR A 771 46.47 17.70 5.10
N ALA A 772 46.97 17.65 3.88
CA ALA A 772 46.09 17.32 2.75
C ALA A 772 45.59 15.87 2.83
N ILE A 773 46.48 14.89 3.07
CA ILE A 773 46.11 13.49 3.32
C ILE A 773 46.72 13.05 4.65
N SER A 774 45.87 12.69 5.61
CA SER A 774 46.25 12.13 6.91
C SER A 774 45.92 10.64 6.96
N ASN A 775 46.91 9.79 7.22
CA ASN A 775 46.70 8.35 7.39
C ASN A 775 47.37 7.78 8.64
N SER A 776 46.56 7.20 9.53
CA SER A 776 47.04 6.89 10.86
C SER A 776 46.55 5.57 11.43
N ALA A 777 47.37 4.98 12.31
CA ALA A 777 47.04 3.81 13.11
C ALA A 777 47.39 4.09 14.58
N PHE A 778 46.39 4.34 15.43
CA PHE A 778 46.61 4.69 16.82
C PHE A 778 46.17 3.59 17.78
N GLY A 779 46.94 3.30 18.83
CA GLY A 779 46.60 2.32 19.86
C GLY A 779 46.94 0.87 19.50
N LEU A 780 45.97 -0.04 19.59
CA LEU A 780 46.09 -1.45 19.19
C LEU A 780 45.51 -1.67 17.78
N ALA A 781 45.74 -0.70 16.90
CA ALA A 781 45.27 -0.72 15.52
C ALA A 781 46.23 -1.49 14.59
N ASN A 782 45.69 -2.28 13.67
CA ASN A 782 46.43 -2.91 12.57
C ASN A 782 45.95 -2.36 11.23
N VAL A 783 46.78 -1.56 10.55
CA VAL A 783 46.39 -0.85 9.33
C VAL A 783 47.32 -1.18 8.17
N THR A 784 46.73 -1.47 7.01
CA THR A 784 47.43 -1.46 5.71
C THR A 784 46.90 -0.31 4.87
N SER A 785 47.78 0.44 4.22
CA SER A 785 47.38 1.62 3.46
C SER A 785 48.27 1.85 2.24
N THR A 786 47.64 2.24 1.13
CA THR A 786 48.32 2.73 -0.06
C THR A 786 47.88 4.16 -0.35
N ILE A 787 48.84 5.08 -0.50
CA ILE A 787 48.64 6.47 -0.89
C ILE A 787 49.39 6.71 -2.19
N SER A 788 48.70 6.69 -3.33
CA SER A 788 49.39 6.73 -4.62
C SER A 788 48.78 7.62 -5.70
N ASN A 789 49.64 8.16 -6.56
CA ASN A 789 49.22 8.94 -7.73
C ASN A 789 48.31 10.14 -7.42
N ASN A 790 48.39 10.69 -6.20
CA ASN A 790 47.62 11.89 -5.85
C ASN A 790 48.35 13.15 -6.33
N VAL A 791 47.60 14.17 -6.73
CA VAL A 791 48.12 15.48 -7.10
C VAL A 791 47.70 16.52 -6.08
N ILE A 792 48.66 17.05 -5.33
CA ILE A 792 48.47 17.95 -4.20
C ILE A 792 49.19 19.27 -4.50
N VAL A 793 48.43 20.36 -4.48
CA VAL A 793 48.95 21.73 -4.42
C VAL A 793 48.35 22.34 -3.17
N ALA A 794 48.89 21.96 -2.01
CA ALA A 794 48.16 21.99 -0.74
C ALA A 794 47.67 23.39 -0.38
N ASN A 795 48.52 24.40 -0.58
CA ASN A 795 48.30 25.76 -0.11
C ASN A 795 47.81 25.75 1.34
N ASN A 796 48.46 24.97 2.20
CA ASN A 796 48.07 24.76 3.60
C ASN A 796 48.84 25.68 4.56
N THR A 797 48.63 25.53 5.88
CA THR A 797 49.10 26.45 6.93
C THR A 797 49.55 25.68 8.16
N PHE A 798 50.09 26.36 9.17
CA PHE A 798 50.46 25.80 10.47
C PHE A 798 51.47 24.64 10.38
N ALA A 799 52.40 24.74 9.43
CA ALA A 799 53.37 23.71 9.08
C ALA A 799 52.74 22.35 8.74
N ALA A 800 51.50 22.35 8.26
CA ALA A 800 50.79 21.14 7.86
C ALA A 800 51.40 20.49 6.61
N GLN A 801 51.21 19.19 6.48
CA GLN A 801 51.91 18.40 5.47
C GLN A 801 51.07 18.18 4.20
N GLY A 802 51.71 17.81 3.10
CA GLY A 802 50.99 17.26 1.96
C GLY A 802 50.38 15.90 2.33
N ILE A 803 51.25 14.95 2.66
CA ILE A 803 50.89 13.65 3.23
C ILE A 803 51.50 13.54 4.62
N GLY A 804 50.65 13.40 5.63
CA GLY A 804 51.04 13.05 6.99
C GLY A 804 50.60 11.62 7.26
N ALA A 805 51.52 10.75 7.67
CA ALA A 805 51.17 9.40 8.05
C ALA A 805 51.88 8.99 9.34
N GLY A 806 51.21 8.20 10.17
CA GLY A 806 51.79 7.88 11.46
C GLY A 806 51.12 6.75 12.20
N CYS A 807 51.87 6.24 13.17
CA CYS A 807 51.31 5.34 14.16
C CYS A 807 51.88 5.71 15.53
N ASP A 808 50.99 5.67 16.50
CA ASP A 808 51.27 6.15 17.86
C ASP A 808 50.29 5.50 18.84
N GLN A 809 50.48 5.72 20.13
CA GLN A 809 49.53 5.30 21.15
C GLN A 809 48.20 6.06 21.06
N ALA A 810 47.10 5.43 21.49
CA ALA A 810 45.82 6.10 21.70
C ALA A 810 45.68 6.61 23.15
N THR A 811 46.03 5.78 24.14
CA THR A 811 45.96 6.08 25.59
C THR A 811 47.18 5.50 26.35
N GLY A 812 48.35 6.14 26.22
CA GLY A 812 49.59 5.77 26.93
C GLY A 812 50.43 4.62 26.30
N ILE A 813 51.67 4.44 26.78
CA ILE A 813 52.78 3.74 26.07
C ILE A 813 52.65 2.19 26.09
N GLY A 814 51.50 1.64 26.49
CA GLY A 814 51.28 0.18 26.57
C GLY A 814 50.84 -0.49 25.27
N THR A 815 50.64 0.27 24.18
CA THR A 815 50.02 -0.22 22.94
C THR A 815 51.03 -0.44 21.82
N THR A 816 50.76 -1.40 20.94
CA THR A 816 51.64 -1.83 19.83
C THR A 816 50.94 -1.72 18.48
N PRO A 817 50.68 -0.51 17.97
CA PRO A 817 50.01 -0.34 16.67
C PRO A 817 50.92 -0.83 15.55
N THR A 818 50.31 -1.29 14.45
CA THR A 818 51.01 -1.64 13.21
C THR A 818 50.48 -0.82 12.04
N LEU A 819 51.39 -0.17 11.30
CA LEU A 819 51.07 0.52 10.06
C LEU A 819 51.95 0.01 8.92
N ASN A 820 51.34 -0.66 7.95
CA ASN A 820 51.95 -1.04 6.67
C ASN A 820 51.54 -0.03 5.60
N LEU A 821 52.45 0.85 5.22
CA LEU A 821 52.18 2.00 4.37
C LEU A 821 52.98 1.95 3.06
N THR A 822 52.31 2.20 1.93
CA THR A 822 52.95 2.50 0.65
C THR A 822 52.57 3.90 0.20
N VAL A 823 53.54 4.78 0.00
CA VAL A 823 53.38 6.13 -0.55
C VAL A 823 54.14 6.21 -1.87
N SER A 824 53.42 6.26 -3.01
CA SER A 824 54.09 6.22 -4.31
C SER A 824 53.47 7.05 -5.42
N GLY A 825 54.29 7.58 -6.33
CA GLY A 825 53.80 8.28 -7.51
C GLY A 825 53.04 9.59 -7.23
N ASN A 826 53.09 10.13 -6.01
CA ASN A 826 52.38 11.36 -5.66
C ASN A 826 53.14 12.60 -6.17
N ASN A 827 52.41 13.62 -6.61
CA ASN A 827 52.96 14.92 -7.00
C ASN A 827 52.50 16.00 -6.01
N ILE A 828 53.43 16.53 -5.21
CA ILE A 828 53.12 17.35 -4.04
C ILE A 828 53.88 18.68 -4.11
N SER A 829 53.16 19.78 -3.95
CA SER A 829 53.74 21.12 -3.92
C SER A 829 52.94 22.08 -3.04
N ALA A 830 53.49 23.28 -2.83
CA ALA A 830 52.87 24.37 -2.08
C ALA A 830 52.42 23.97 -0.66
N THR A 831 53.21 23.15 0.03
CA THR A 831 52.98 22.78 1.43
C THR A 831 53.68 23.77 2.35
N ASP A 832 53.04 24.16 3.45
CA ASP A 832 53.67 24.97 4.50
C ASP A 832 54.67 24.12 5.32
N GLY A 833 54.29 22.87 5.60
CA GLY A 833 55.16 21.86 6.20
C GLY A 833 55.83 20.94 5.19
N ASN A 834 56.37 19.81 5.69
CA ASN A 834 56.94 18.75 4.85
C ASN A 834 55.92 18.28 3.79
N GLY A 835 56.38 17.98 2.58
CA GLY A 835 55.51 17.40 1.55
C GLY A 835 55.03 16.00 1.95
N ILE A 836 55.93 15.16 2.45
CA ILE A 836 55.61 13.86 3.07
C ILE A 836 56.26 13.80 4.45
N LEU A 837 55.47 13.45 5.46
CA LEU A 837 55.95 13.20 6.82
C LEU A 837 55.40 11.87 7.34
N ALA A 838 56.28 10.89 7.54
CA ALA A 838 55.95 9.62 8.18
C ALA A 838 56.51 9.58 9.61
N VAL A 839 55.66 9.26 10.59
CA VAL A 839 56.00 9.39 12.02
C VAL A 839 55.63 8.15 12.81
N ALA A 840 56.64 7.49 13.39
CA ALA A 840 56.48 6.57 14.52
C ALA A 840 57.20 7.19 15.72
N ARG A 841 56.48 7.80 16.65
CA ARG A 841 57.06 8.43 17.86
C ARG A 841 56.25 8.01 19.09
N ASN A 842 56.82 8.19 20.29
CA ASN A 842 56.12 8.11 21.59
C ASN A 842 55.23 6.87 21.82
N SER A 843 55.61 5.72 21.26
CA SER A 843 54.81 4.50 21.26
C SER A 843 55.70 3.26 21.09
N ASN A 844 55.08 2.08 21.09
CA ASN A 844 55.72 0.83 20.65
C ASN A 844 55.24 0.44 19.23
N CYS A 845 55.10 1.44 18.35
CA CYS A 845 54.61 1.19 17.00
C CYS A 845 55.59 0.34 16.17
N THR A 846 55.05 -0.59 15.39
CA THR A 846 55.70 -1.16 14.21
C THR A 846 55.24 -0.46 12.93
N MET A 847 56.12 0.30 12.29
CA MET A 847 55.85 0.97 11.00
C MET A 847 56.67 0.35 9.87
N ASN A 848 56.00 -0.21 8.86
CA ASN A 848 56.62 -0.64 7.61
C ASN A 848 56.21 0.33 6.51
N VAL A 849 57.15 1.11 5.99
CA VAL A 849 56.84 2.23 5.09
C VAL A 849 57.66 2.20 3.80
N LYS A 850 56.97 2.15 2.66
CA LYS A 850 57.54 2.33 1.32
C LYS A 850 57.27 3.75 0.85
N ILE A 851 58.29 4.54 0.52
CA ILE A 851 58.15 5.89 -0.07
C ILE A 851 58.90 5.88 -1.40
N GLN A 852 58.16 5.77 -2.51
CA GLN A 852 58.78 5.50 -3.80
C GLN A 852 58.24 6.36 -4.93
N ASN A 853 59.12 6.87 -5.80
CA ASN A 853 58.73 7.58 -7.02
C ASN A 853 57.80 8.79 -6.80
N ASN A 854 57.91 9.48 -5.66
CA ASN A 854 57.14 10.71 -5.41
C ASN A 854 57.90 11.93 -5.94
N THR A 855 57.16 12.94 -6.40
CA THR A 855 57.68 14.26 -6.75
C THR A 855 57.21 15.27 -5.70
N VAL A 856 58.15 15.82 -4.94
CA VAL A 856 57.87 16.70 -3.80
C VAL A 856 58.66 18.00 -3.92
N ALA A 857 57.95 19.10 -4.13
CA ALA A 857 58.57 20.43 -4.16
C ALA A 857 59.04 20.86 -2.76
N ALA A 858 59.92 21.87 -2.71
CA ALA A 858 60.35 22.46 -1.45
C ALA A 858 59.16 23.02 -0.67
N PRO A 859 59.06 22.74 0.65
CA PRO A 859 58.11 23.43 1.52
C PRO A 859 58.23 24.95 1.42
N LEU A 860 57.10 25.65 1.56
CA LEU A 860 57.05 27.11 1.54
C LEU A 860 57.49 27.70 2.90
N GLY A 861 57.33 26.95 3.99
CA GLY A 861 57.61 27.40 5.36
C GLY A 861 58.75 26.65 6.05
N GLY A 862 59.45 27.36 6.95
CA GLY A 862 60.47 26.80 7.85
C GLY A 862 61.75 26.27 7.16
N VAL A 863 62.59 25.62 7.96
CA VAL A 863 63.78 24.88 7.48
C VAL A 863 63.47 23.39 7.53
N ARG A 864 63.06 22.80 6.40
CA ARG A 864 62.45 21.46 6.38
C ARG A 864 62.86 20.66 5.14
N PRO A 865 63.05 19.33 5.30
CA PRO A 865 63.08 18.43 4.15
C PRO A 865 61.73 18.35 3.44
N GLY A 866 61.72 18.13 2.13
CA GLY A 866 60.49 17.83 1.39
C GLY A 866 59.87 16.51 1.86
N ILE A 867 60.68 15.47 2.03
CA ILE A 867 60.26 14.17 2.56
C ILE A 867 61.00 13.91 3.87
N ARG A 868 60.25 13.57 4.93
CA ARG A 868 60.80 13.32 6.26
C ARG A 868 60.20 12.07 6.90
N ILE A 869 61.05 11.27 7.53
CA ILE A 869 60.67 10.07 8.26
C ILE A 869 61.26 10.14 9.66
N ASP A 870 60.42 9.99 10.68
CA ASP A 870 60.81 10.04 12.07
C ASP A 870 60.49 8.73 12.79
N SER A 871 61.50 8.18 13.47
CA SER A 871 61.38 7.01 14.34
C SER A 871 61.86 7.33 15.76
N GLY A 872 61.07 6.93 16.74
CA GLY A 872 61.42 6.87 18.15
C GLY A 872 61.29 8.15 18.95
N SER A 873 61.34 8.00 20.27
CA SER A 873 61.37 9.09 21.25
C SER A 873 62.09 8.66 22.54
N ALA A 874 62.19 9.57 23.52
CA ALA A 874 62.74 9.25 24.83
C ALA A 874 61.80 8.39 25.70
N SER A 875 60.56 8.16 25.25
CA SER A 875 59.49 7.50 26.00
C SER A 875 58.72 6.59 25.03
N GLY A 876 59.12 5.32 24.95
CA GLY A 876 58.63 4.32 23.98
C GLY A 876 59.76 3.63 23.22
N ASP A 877 59.41 2.55 22.51
CA ASP A 877 60.35 1.78 21.68
C ASP A 877 59.72 1.38 20.33
N THR A 878 59.96 2.20 19.31
CA THR A 878 59.37 1.99 17.97
C THR A 878 60.23 1.10 17.09
N THR A 879 59.60 0.26 16.27
CA THR A 879 60.25 -0.48 15.19
C THR A 879 59.83 0.11 13.85
N LEU A 880 60.79 0.63 13.09
CA LEU A 880 60.54 1.17 11.75
C LEU A 880 61.34 0.43 10.68
N CYS A 881 60.70 0.06 9.57
CA CYS A 881 61.36 -0.43 8.35
C CYS A 881 61.01 0.47 7.16
N LEU A 882 62.02 1.15 6.59
CA LEU A 882 61.86 2.08 5.47
C LEU A 882 62.42 1.50 4.16
N ASN A 883 61.63 1.53 3.09
CA ASN A 883 62.12 1.42 1.72
C ASN A 883 61.88 2.76 1.01
N ILE A 884 62.96 3.47 0.68
CA ILE A 884 62.89 4.79 0.05
C ILE A 884 63.72 4.83 -1.23
N SER A 885 63.07 5.05 -2.38
CA SER A 885 63.74 5.03 -3.69
C SER A 885 62.99 5.83 -4.77
N GLY A 886 63.72 6.36 -5.77
CA GLY A 886 63.15 7.03 -6.93
C GLY A 886 62.45 8.36 -6.67
N ASN A 887 62.55 8.94 -5.46
CA ASN A 887 61.88 10.19 -5.14
C ASN A 887 62.65 11.40 -5.68
N THR A 888 61.91 12.37 -6.20
CA THR A 888 62.36 13.74 -6.46
C THR A 888 61.91 14.61 -5.30
N SER A 889 62.84 15.25 -4.61
CA SER A 889 62.54 16.06 -3.43
C SER A 889 63.46 17.27 -3.32
N ALA A 890 62.95 18.38 -2.78
CA ALA A 890 63.71 19.57 -2.44
C ALA A 890 63.41 20.01 -1.01
N GLY A 891 64.40 20.59 -0.33
CA GLY A 891 64.25 21.14 1.02
C GLY A 891 64.05 22.66 1.01
N SER A 892 63.59 23.21 2.13
CA SER A 892 63.40 24.66 2.34
C SER A 892 64.39 25.20 3.36
N GLY A 893 64.67 26.51 3.28
CA GLY A 893 65.48 27.22 4.28
C GLY A 893 66.91 26.68 4.45
N GLY A 894 67.48 26.08 3.41
CA GLY A 894 68.82 25.46 3.42
C GLY A 894 68.86 23.99 3.86
N SER A 895 67.71 23.36 4.14
CA SER A 895 67.62 21.92 4.41
C SER A 895 67.78 21.09 3.13
N GLN A 896 68.25 19.84 3.29
CA GLN A 896 68.28 18.84 2.22
C GLN A 896 66.86 18.37 1.87
N GLY A 897 66.65 17.77 0.70
CA GLY A 897 65.32 17.33 0.27
C GLY A 897 64.78 16.10 1.02
N LEU A 898 65.65 15.25 1.55
CA LEU A 898 65.26 14.08 2.37
C LEU A 898 65.73 14.25 3.81
N GLY A 899 64.95 13.76 4.78
CA GLY A 899 65.30 13.80 6.20
C GLY A 899 64.96 12.51 6.93
N LEU A 900 65.94 11.95 7.65
CA LEU A 900 65.75 10.79 8.51
C LEU A 900 66.03 11.18 9.96
N ARG A 901 65.06 10.98 10.85
CA ARG A 901 65.26 11.15 12.29
C ARG A 901 65.21 9.82 12.99
N LYS A 902 66.36 9.35 13.48
CA LYS A 902 66.44 8.26 14.45
C LYS A 902 66.65 8.84 15.84
N GLN A 903 65.85 8.41 16.81
CA GLN A 903 66.07 8.74 18.21
C GLN A 903 67.11 7.81 18.85
N GLY A 904 68.15 8.40 19.44
CA GLY A 904 69.20 7.66 20.16
C GLY A 904 70.11 6.83 19.25
N THR A 905 71.10 6.18 19.85
CA THR A 905 72.11 5.36 19.14
C THR A 905 72.20 3.93 19.67
N VAL A 906 71.34 3.54 20.62
CA VAL A 906 71.33 2.21 21.23
C VAL A 906 70.74 1.20 20.24
N ALA A 907 71.44 0.09 20.05
CA ALA A 907 70.95 -1.02 19.22
C ALA A 907 69.77 -1.71 19.90
N GLY A 908 68.71 -2.00 19.14
CA GLY A 908 67.49 -2.62 19.68
C GLY A 908 66.53 -1.67 20.39
N THR A 909 66.81 -0.36 20.42
CA THR A 909 65.87 0.67 20.91
C THR A 909 65.62 1.70 19.81
N ASN A 910 64.36 2.05 19.59
CA ASN A 910 63.89 2.92 18.52
C ASN A 910 64.51 2.49 17.19
N GLU A 911 64.28 1.24 16.82
CA GLU A 911 64.85 0.64 15.63
C GLU A 911 64.46 1.42 14.38
N PHE A 912 65.48 1.74 13.57
CA PHE A 912 65.30 2.38 12.27
C PHE A 912 66.03 1.51 11.25
N GLY A 913 65.27 0.60 10.66
CA GLY A 913 65.69 -0.28 9.58
C GLY A 913 65.58 0.40 8.21
N LEU A 914 66.59 0.20 7.38
CA LEU A 914 66.56 0.53 5.96
C LEU A 914 66.55 -0.77 5.15
N HIS A 915 65.58 -0.89 4.25
CA HIS A 915 65.45 -2.07 3.41
C HIS A 915 66.59 -2.17 2.41
N ALA A 916 67.07 -3.40 2.20
CA ALA A 916 68.21 -3.73 1.34
C ALA A 916 69.55 -3.07 1.76
N LEU A 917 69.65 -2.55 2.99
CA LEU A 917 70.94 -2.16 3.58
C LEU A 917 71.73 -3.43 3.93
N ALA A 918 72.98 -3.56 3.49
CA ALA A 918 73.83 -4.70 3.84
C ALA A 918 74.30 -4.63 5.32
N THR A 919 74.41 -5.79 6.00
CA THR A 919 74.92 -5.89 7.39
C THR A 919 76.27 -6.60 7.44
N GLY A 920 77.19 -6.13 8.30
CA GLY A 920 78.48 -6.79 8.59
C GLY A 920 79.58 -6.61 7.54
N THR A 921 80.62 -7.47 7.59
CA THR A 921 81.83 -7.46 6.73
C THR A 921 81.58 -7.79 5.25
N ALA A 922 80.33 -7.77 4.80
CA ALA A 922 79.97 -7.85 3.39
C ALA A 922 80.50 -6.60 2.66
N THR A 923 80.88 -6.76 1.38
CA THR A 923 81.37 -5.66 0.54
C THR A 923 80.48 -4.42 0.70
N PRO A 924 81.03 -3.23 1.05
CA PRO A 924 80.23 -2.03 1.24
C PRO A 924 79.35 -1.81 0.01
N PHE A 925 78.07 -1.46 0.23
CA PHE A 925 77.19 -1.13 -0.89
C PHE A 925 77.80 0.06 -1.61
N VAL A 926 78.31 -0.16 -2.82
CA VAL A 926 78.85 0.92 -3.64
C VAL A 926 77.71 1.42 -4.51
N CYS A 927 77.39 2.70 -4.35
CA CYS A 927 76.47 3.38 -5.22
C CYS A 927 76.87 3.17 -6.69
N PRO A 928 75.97 2.65 -7.54
CA PRO A 928 76.28 2.42 -8.95
C PRO A 928 76.82 3.70 -9.60
N GLY A 929 78.06 3.65 -10.11
CA GLY A 929 78.68 4.75 -10.85
C GLY A 929 79.39 5.84 -10.06
N THR A 930 79.40 5.84 -8.71
CA THR A 930 80.08 6.91 -7.93
C THR A 930 81.30 6.43 -7.15
N GLY A 931 81.46 5.13 -6.91
CA GLY A 931 82.58 4.57 -6.14
C GLY A 931 82.59 4.92 -4.64
N VAL A 932 81.58 5.66 -4.16
CA VAL A 932 81.47 6.10 -2.76
C VAL A 932 80.93 4.94 -1.90
N PRO A 933 81.59 4.57 -0.79
CA PRO A 933 81.03 3.64 0.18
C PRO A 933 79.72 4.17 0.75
N ALA A 934 78.64 3.41 0.55
CA ALA A 934 77.33 3.66 1.12
C ALA A 934 76.95 2.47 2.03
N GLY A 935 76.36 2.77 3.18
CA GLY A 935 76.15 1.77 4.24
C GLY A 935 76.33 2.39 5.62
N THR A 936 76.25 1.61 6.70
CA THR A 936 76.57 2.12 8.04
C THR A 936 78.08 2.42 8.16
N PRO A 937 78.51 3.60 8.65
CA PRO A 937 77.69 4.69 9.22
C PRO A 937 77.14 5.74 8.21
N ASN A 938 77.63 5.79 6.96
CA ASN A 938 77.23 6.74 5.90
C ASN A 938 75.86 6.42 5.23
N VAL A 939 74.80 6.27 6.00
CA VAL A 939 73.47 5.88 5.48
C VAL A 939 72.84 6.95 4.57
N GLU A 940 73.22 8.21 4.72
CA GLU A 940 72.83 9.31 3.84
C GLU A 940 73.27 9.07 2.40
N ASN A 941 74.46 8.46 2.18
CA ASN A 941 74.93 8.12 0.83
C ASN A 941 74.08 7.01 0.22
N PHE A 942 73.69 6.00 1.00
CA PHE A 942 72.80 4.93 0.56
C PHE A 942 71.45 5.49 0.09
N VAL A 943 70.83 6.35 0.91
CA VAL A 943 69.54 6.96 0.57
C VAL A 943 69.64 7.92 -0.61
N ASN A 944 70.71 8.73 -0.70
CA ASN A 944 70.95 9.60 -1.85
C ASN A 944 71.10 8.82 -3.16
N CYS A 945 71.74 7.65 -3.14
CA CYS A 945 71.94 6.86 -4.35
C CYS A 945 70.65 6.19 -4.84
N LEU A 946 69.76 5.82 -3.92
CA LEU A 946 68.43 5.36 -4.30
C LEU A 946 67.51 6.52 -4.73
N ASN A 947 67.87 7.77 -4.43
CA ASN A 947 67.07 8.97 -4.72
C ASN A 947 67.97 10.09 -5.27
N PRO A 948 68.54 9.94 -6.48
CA PRO A 948 69.52 10.90 -7.02
C PRO A 948 68.93 12.31 -7.23
N ALA A 949 67.61 12.41 -7.42
CA ALA A 949 66.87 13.67 -7.50
C ALA A 949 66.32 14.16 -6.14
N GLY A 950 66.77 13.57 -5.03
CA GLY A 950 66.29 13.86 -3.67
C GLY A 950 66.92 15.10 -3.01
N SER A 951 67.85 15.78 -3.68
CA SER A 951 68.56 16.97 -3.17
C SER A 951 69.26 16.76 -1.82
N GLY A 952 69.87 15.58 -1.64
CA GLY A 952 70.62 15.20 -0.44
C GLY A 952 69.73 14.67 0.70
N THR A 953 70.39 14.13 1.74
CA THR A 953 69.73 13.54 2.91
C THR A 953 70.29 14.15 4.19
N LEU A 954 69.41 14.65 5.05
CA LEU A 954 69.72 15.15 6.38
C LEU A 954 69.48 14.06 7.42
N LEU A 955 70.49 13.75 8.24
CA LEU A 955 70.31 12.94 9.44
C LEU A 955 69.99 13.85 10.62
N ILE A 956 68.83 13.64 11.23
CA ILE A 956 68.29 14.46 12.32
C ILE A 956 68.44 13.68 13.64
N SER A 957 69.12 14.26 14.62
CA SER A 957 69.41 13.67 15.94
C SER A 957 70.41 12.51 15.92
N GLY A 958 70.07 11.36 15.33
CA GLY A 958 70.94 10.18 15.26
C GLY A 958 71.78 10.17 13.98
N THR A 959 73.10 10.14 14.10
CA THR A 959 74.04 10.04 12.97
C THR A 959 74.57 8.61 12.75
N SER A 960 74.15 7.65 13.57
CA SER A 960 74.53 6.24 13.51
C SER A 960 73.44 5.34 14.15
N GLY A 961 73.57 4.02 14.05
CA GLY A 961 72.63 3.05 14.67
C GLY A 961 71.42 2.68 13.80
N PHE A 962 71.51 2.88 12.49
CA PHE A 962 70.56 2.36 11.50
C PHE A 962 70.87 0.89 11.19
N ASN A 963 69.83 0.08 11.01
CA ASN A 963 69.93 -1.36 10.78
C ASN A 963 69.37 -1.76 9.41
N SER A 964 69.54 -3.02 9.02
CA SER A 964 68.82 -3.59 7.89
C SER A 964 67.45 -4.11 8.32
N CYS A 965 66.49 -4.10 7.41
CA CYS A 965 65.17 -4.70 7.63
C CYS A 965 64.61 -5.33 6.34
N SER A 966 63.68 -6.27 6.51
CA SER A 966 62.88 -6.86 5.43
C SER A 966 61.41 -6.52 5.64
N PHE A 967 60.70 -6.21 4.55
CA PHE A 967 59.26 -6.04 4.62
C PHE A 967 58.57 -7.39 4.85
N PRO A 968 57.52 -7.43 5.69
CA PRO A 968 56.67 -8.61 5.83
C PRO A 968 55.88 -8.93 4.57
#